data_AF-A0AAW6RP00-F1
#
_entry.id   AF-A0AAW6RP00-F1
#
_cell.length_a   1.000
_cell.length_b   1.000
_cell.length_c   1.000
_cell.angle_alpha   90.00
_cell.angle_beta   90.00
_cell.angle_gamma   90.00
#
_symmetry.space_group_name_H-M   'P 1'
#
loop_
_entity.id
_entity.type
_entity.pdbx_description
1 polymer ?
#
loop_
_entity_poly.entity_id
_entity_poly.type
_entity_poly.pdbx_seq_one_letter_code
_entity_poly.pdbx_strand_id
1 'polypeptide(L)'
;MSIRRFSSRTHRLDGSFLLQHLQGARSYKRIAGYFTSSLFEVANELLETIPEVKIVCNVDIHPDDLKVAQLREAKMMGRWNEKAIEAEALLNRDRYRRLDAFLQKHGQAVRVAPDSICGFVHGKAGVIELADGRKLGFIGSMNETRSGWQRHYEILWEDESPEGVAWIEEEFDFLWNAAKPLPKAVIREVHRRGYRREVFFDEIDEEEDLAPAALIESPLYREGLSLQPWQQGFITECLRHHQQHKVVRLLLADEVGLGKTLSLGTAALTLCLLADRENQARKPVVIFAPATLCEQWQTEMIDKLAIPCARWDTLRKVWRDTDERVISPAGREQIAKCPLRIGIVSTGLMMRDSLEKQHLLGLRFGLVILDEAHKARSRQGFGKDAGSPNELLAFMREIAARSDHVLLGTATPVQTQPEDLWDLIGILHQGKGNFVLGNDFAPWHRPREVLPILSGEQEVTDVGFAWQLLRSPLPLVDSTQEPRARKLFSAIRQDLGLVNGEWQTTKTATDLTEDTREILEDELERRISGATLFQRENPLVRHVVLRKRVSLEEAGLLTKVGVDVHPDRQLVGDPCWFDALFEAKALRTNENFREAYREARLFGKALGKRGKGGGFMKNLMEQRICSSIQAGLSTARMLLEGRTIHQEEDEQEGDLKVESGEEREVLLRLISRLEHIEEDPKLNAVIHYLDREKWRELGVIIFSQYYDTAKWVADELAARYPDEAIGLYAGAGRSRLYQRGDSVTCERETLKKMVAEHEIRIMVATDAACEGLNLQTLGTLINIDLPWNPTRLEQRIGRIKRFGQKRETVDMLNLVNEQTVDEKIYERLSERMRNRYDLFGSVPDTIKDEWIEDIETLGEKMDEFINAQKEATGFDLRYTGTMEPPEKDWRDCSEVLSRRDFAVLMTTAWTG
;
A
#
# COMPACT_ATOMS: atom_id res chain seq x y z
N MET A 1 32.99 2.16 57.55
CA MET A 1 32.45 1.82 56.22
C MET A 1 33.62 1.34 55.39
N SER A 2 33.55 0.12 54.84
CA SER A 2 34.68 -0.49 54.13
C SER A 2 34.34 -0.67 52.67
N ILE A 3 35.07 0.02 51.79
CA ILE A 3 35.08 -0.31 50.36
C ILE A 3 35.82 -1.64 50.20
N ARG A 4 35.14 -2.66 49.67
CA ARG A 4 35.76 -3.94 49.32
C ARG A 4 36.07 -3.97 47.83
N ARG A 5 37.19 -4.59 47.47
CA ARG A 5 37.73 -4.58 46.11
C ARG A 5 37.84 -6.01 45.60
N PHE A 6 37.19 -6.28 44.50
CA PHE A 6 37.21 -7.57 43.82
C PHE A 6 37.89 -7.43 42.46
N SER A 7 38.51 -8.52 42.04
CA SER A 7 39.11 -8.65 40.71
C SER A 7 38.88 -10.07 40.23
N SER A 8 38.48 -10.19 38.96
CA SER A 8 38.40 -11.47 38.24
C SER A 8 39.67 -12.34 38.34
N ARG A 9 40.84 -11.73 38.57
CA ARG A 9 42.12 -12.43 38.79
C ARG A 9 42.14 -13.24 40.08
N THR A 10 41.52 -12.71 41.14
CA THR A 10 41.61 -13.26 42.49
C THR A 10 40.29 -13.84 42.99
N HIS A 11 39.18 -13.49 42.34
CA HIS A 11 37.83 -13.86 42.74
C HIS A 11 37.00 -14.24 41.51
N ARG A 12 36.13 -15.24 41.70
CA ARG A 12 35.07 -15.56 40.74
C ARG A 12 33.89 -14.63 40.96
N LEU A 13 33.86 -13.49 40.25
CA LEU A 13 32.91 -12.40 40.51
C LEU A 13 31.44 -12.83 40.45
N ASP A 14 31.11 -13.82 39.62
CA ASP A 14 29.78 -14.45 39.59
C ASP A 14 29.39 -15.05 40.94
N GLY A 15 30.24 -15.92 41.50
CA GLY A 15 29.96 -16.63 42.74
C GLY A 15 30.27 -15.83 44.01
N SER A 16 31.40 -15.12 44.04
CA SER A 16 31.91 -14.45 45.24
C SER A 16 31.31 -13.06 45.49
N PHE A 17 30.55 -12.53 44.52
CA PHE A 17 29.89 -11.24 44.66
C PHE A 17 28.43 -11.34 44.21
N LEU A 18 28.17 -11.57 42.92
CA LEU A 18 26.82 -11.41 42.36
C LEU A 18 25.81 -12.38 42.99
N LEU A 19 26.04 -13.69 42.89
CA LEU A 19 25.10 -14.71 43.40
C LEU A 19 24.91 -14.62 44.91
N GLN A 20 25.99 -14.35 45.65
CA GLN A 20 25.95 -14.22 47.10
C GLN A 20 25.04 -13.07 47.55
N HIS A 21 25.11 -11.92 46.89
CA HIS A 21 24.35 -10.73 47.30
C HIS A 21 22.93 -10.69 46.71
N LEU A 22 22.66 -11.38 45.60
CA LEU A 22 21.30 -11.50 45.06
C LEU A 22 20.43 -12.48 45.86
N GLN A 23 21.01 -13.37 46.67
CA GLN A 23 20.27 -14.37 47.43
C GLN A 23 19.39 -13.72 48.51
N GLY A 24 18.06 -13.76 48.31
CA GLY A 24 17.08 -13.17 49.22
C GLY A 24 17.04 -11.63 49.18
N ALA A 25 17.62 -11.00 48.15
CA ALA A 25 17.60 -9.55 48.00
C ALA A 25 16.16 -9.02 47.80
N ARG A 26 15.92 -7.80 48.28
CA ARG A 26 14.65 -7.08 48.17
C ARG A 26 14.57 -6.26 46.89
N SER A 27 15.68 -5.65 46.47
CA SER A 27 15.76 -4.88 45.24
C SER A 27 17.12 -5.00 44.54
N TYR A 28 17.11 -4.93 43.21
CA TYR A 28 18.29 -4.88 42.36
C TYR A 28 18.16 -3.77 41.32
N LYS A 29 18.96 -2.71 41.46
CA LYS A 29 19.06 -1.59 40.52
C LYS A 29 20.38 -1.64 39.78
N ARG A 30 20.37 -1.57 38.45
CA ARG A 30 21.58 -1.75 37.62
C ARG A 30 21.68 -0.75 36.48
N ILE A 31 22.80 -0.04 36.41
CA ILE A 31 23.26 0.69 35.22
C ILE A 31 24.21 -0.23 34.46
N ALA A 32 23.86 -0.57 33.23
CA ALA A 32 24.66 -1.45 32.37
C ALA A 32 25.00 -0.74 31.06
N GLY A 33 26.24 -0.92 30.57
CA GLY A 33 26.61 -0.41 29.24
C GLY A 33 25.84 -1.12 28.12
N TYR A 34 25.62 -2.43 28.27
CA TYR A 34 24.75 -3.24 27.40
C TYR A 34 24.11 -4.38 28.21
N PHE A 35 22.92 -4.80 27.77
CA PHE A 35 22.17 -5.90 28.37
C PHE A 35 22.03 -7.05 27.38
N THR A 36 22.23 -8.29 27.85
CA THR A 36 21.97 -9.48 27.03
C THR A 36 21.24 -10.54 27.86
N SER A 37 20.48 -11.40 27.19
CA SER A 37 19.80 -12.53 27.82
C SER A 37 20.75 -13.55 28.46
N SER A 38 22.07 -13.46 28.22
CA SER A 38 23.06 -14.36 28.84
C SER A 38 23.22 -14.19 30.35
N LEU A 39 22.78 -13.06 30.94
CA LEU A 39 22.77 -12.87 32.39
C LEU A 39 21.92 -13.95 33.10
N PHE A 40 20.81 -14.35 32.49
CA PHE A 40 19.88 -15.35 33.03
C PHE A 40 20.43 -16.78 32.96
N GLU A 41 21.60 -16.99 32.37
CA GLU A 41 22.34 -18.26 32.56
C GLU A 41 23.08 -18.29 33.91
N VAL A 42 23.40 -17.12 34.46
CA VAL A 42 24.17 -16.99 35.70
C VAL A 42 23.26 -16.82 36.90
N ALA A 43 22.32 -15.85 36.86
CA ALA A 43 21.60 -15.38 38.05
C ALA A 43 20.07 -15.47 37.98
N ASN A 44 19.49 -16.21 37.02
CA ASN A 44 18.04 -16.19 36.76
C ASN A 44 17.18 -16.52 37.99
N GLU A 45 17.42 -17.66 38.62
CA GLU A 45 16.61 -18.11 39.77
C GLU A 45 16.59 -17.07 40.89
N LEU A 46 17.71 -16.38 41.11
CA LEU A 46 17.81 -15.32 42.11
C LEU A 46 17.09 -14.06 41.66
N LEU A 47 17.35 -13.58 40.43
CA LEU A 47 16.69 -12.38 39.88
C LEU A 47 15.17 -12.51 39.80
N GLU A 48 14.64 -13.71 39.51
CA GLU A 48 13.20 -13.97 39.52
C GLU A 48 12.60 -13.86 40.92
N THR A 49 13.32 -14.22 41.98
CA THR A 49 12.82 -14.16 43.36
C THR A 49 12.83 -12.77 43.98
N ILE A 50 13.61 -11.85 43.43
CA ILE A 50 13.73 -10.47 43.94
C ILE A 50 12.47 -9.69 43.56
N PRO A 51 11.75 -9.07 44.52
CA PRO A 51 10.51 -8.32 44.24
C PRO A 51 10.67 -7.13 43.29
N GLU A 52 11.79 -6.39 43.36
CA GLU A 52 12.02 -5.21 42.55
C GLU A 52 13.34 -5.31 41.77
N VAL A 53 13.26 -5.47 40.45
CA VAL A 53 14.44 -5.45 39.57
C VAL A 53 14.31 -4.33 38.55
N LYS A 54 15.33 -3.47 38.46
CA LYS A 54 15.38 -2.33 37.53
C LYS A 54 16.75 -2.23 36.87
N ILE A 55 16.80 -2.26 35.54
CA ILE A 55 18.02 -2.22 34.74
C ILE A 55 17.90 -1.13 33.68
N VAL A 56 18.86 -0.20 33.63
CA VAL A 56 19.01 0.77 32.52
C VAL A 56 20.19 0.36 31.64
N CYS A 57 19.99 0.36 30.32
CA CYS A 57 21.07 0.13 29.35
C CYS A 57 20.99 1.03 28.11
N ASN A 58 22.07 1.08 27.33
CA ASN A 58 22.09 1.79 26.04
C ASN A 58 21.31 1.08 24.94
N VAL A 59 21.07 1.81 23.85
CA VAL A 59 20.47 1.34 22.59
C VAL A 59 21.47 0.53 21.73
N ASP A 60 22.78 0.68 21.92
CA ASP A 60 23.75 0.36 20.86
C ASP A 60 24.15 -1.11 20.68
N ILE A 61 23.86 -1.57 19.47
CA ILE A 61 24.44 -2.70 18.73
C ILE A 61 25.77 -2.21 18.10
N HIS A 62 26.68 -3.14 17.77
CA HIS A 62 28.09 -2.96 17.33
C HIS A 62 28.41 -1.71 16.45
N PRO A 63 29.60 -1.08 16.59
CA PRO A 63 30.00 0.20 15.96
C PRO A 63 30.08 0.30 14.42
N ASP A 64 29.80 -0.76 13.66
CA ASP A 64 29.82 -0.72 12.17
C ASP A 64 28.46 -0.37 11.54
N ASP A 65 27.44 -0.12 12.36
CA ASP A 65 26.03 -0.17 11.92
C ASP A 65 25.25 1.15 11.99
N LEU A 66 25.94 2.29 11.96
CA LEU A 66 25.32 3.60 12.13
C LEU A 66 24.85 4.21 10.80
N LYS A 67 23.52 4.33 10.62
CA LYS A 67 22.85 5.58 10.16
C LYS A 67 21.29 5.51 10.17
N VAL A 68 20.75 6.46 10.95
CA VAL A 68 19.49 7.25 10.88
C VAL A 68 18.13 6.59 11.21
N ALA A 69 17.33 7.43 11.88
CA ALA A 69 16.19 7.22 12.78
C ALA A 69 14.84 6.77 12.16
N GLN A 70 13.91 6.43 13.07
CA GLN A 70 12.60 5.78 12.93
C GLN A 70 12.62 4.32 12.45
N LEU A 71 13.62 3.94 11.66
CA LEU A 71 13.99 2.55 11.40
C LEU A 71 14.53 1.80 12.64
N ARG A 72 14.50 2.38 13.85
CA ARG A 72 15.12 1.76 15.04
C ARG A 72 14.48 0.42 15.38
N GLU A 73 13.16 0.29 15.48
CA GLU A 73 12.55 -1.01 15.81
C GLU A 73 12.68 -2.02 14.66
N ALA A 74 12.38 -1.61 13.43
CA ALA A 74 12.43 -2.44 12.23
C ALA A 74 13.85 -2.91 11.86
N LYS A 75 14.85 -2.01 11.84
CA LYS A 75 16.27 -2.39 11.61
C LYS A 75 16.88 -3.10 12.82
N MET A 76 16.50 -2.77 14.06
CA MET A 76 16.93 -3.57 15.23
C MET A 76 16.46 -5.02 15.06
N MET A 77 15.21 -5.24 14.64
CA MET A 77 14.69 -6.57 14.33
C MET A 77 15.36 -7.21 13.11
N GLY A 78 15.45 -6.49 11.98
CA GLY A 78 16.03 -6.96 10.73
C GLY A 78 17.45 -7.49 10.89
N ARG A 79 18.29 -6.76 11.65
CA ARG A 79 19.67 -7.13 11.93
C ARG A 79 19.80 -8.17 13.04
N TRP A 80 18.90 -8.19 14.03
CA TRP A 80 18.83 -9.28 15.00
C TRP A 80 18.46 -10.63 14.35
N ASN A 81 17.84 -10.58 13.17
CA ASN A 81 17.38 -11.70 12.36
C ASN A 81 18.38 -12.13 11.25
N GLU A 82 19.54 -11.47 11.10
CA GLU A 82 20.54 -11.80 10.07
C GLU A 82 21.33 -13.09 10.34
N LYS A 83 21.41 -13.54 11.60
CA LYS A 83 21.95 -14.86 11.94
C LYS A 83 20.88 -15.92 11.78
N ALA A 84 21.27 -17.15 11.40
CA ALA A 84 20.37 -18.28 11.24
C ALA A 84 19.52 -18.53 12.50
N ILE A 85 18.33 -17.90 12.55
CA ILE A 85 17.39 -17.86 13.67
C ILE A 85 17.08 -19.27 14.16
N GLU A 86 16.98 -20.24 13.24
CA GLU A 86 16.69 -21.65 13.52
C GLU A 86 17.67 -22.26 14.52
N ALA A 87 18.97 -22.19 14.24
CA ALA A 87 20.00 -22.75 15.10
C ALA A 87 20.18 -21.92 16.37
N GLU A 88 20.11 -20.59 16.28
CA GLU A 88 20.29 -19.71 17.44
C GLU A 88 19.12 -19.81 18.44
N ALA A 89 17.88 -19.81 17.95
CA ALA A 89 16.69 -19.93 18.78
C ALA A 89 16.63 -21.32 19.43
N LEU A 90 16.99 -22.39 18.71
CA LEU A 90 17.03 -23.74 19.27
C LEU A 90 18.12 -23.86 20.35
N LEU A 91 19.35 -23.42 20.07
CA LEU A 91 20.48 -23.52 21.00
C LEU A 91 20.32 -22.64 22.25
N ASN A 92 19.55 -21.56 22.16
CA ASN A 92 19.33 -20.62 23.26
C ASN A 92 17.87 -20.57 23.73
N ARG A 93 17.06 -21.59 23.43
CA ARG A 93 15.61 -21.59 23.69
C ARG A 93 15.29 -21.36 25.16
N ASP A 94 15.96 -22.09 26.04
CA ASP A 94 15.79 -21.96 27.50
C ASP A 94 16.20 -20.58 28.01
N ARG A 95 17.20 -19.95 27.38
CA ARG A 95 17.64 -18.60 27.71
C ARG A 95 16.57 -17.56 27.36
N TYR A 96 15.95 -17.68 26.19
CA TYR A 96 14.85 -16.78 25.78
C TYR A 96 13.59 -16.98 26.63
N ARG A 97 13.24 -18.22 26.96
CA ARG A 97 12.11 -18.53 27.86
C ARG A 97 12.28 -17.93 29.25
N ARG A 98 13.48 -18.00 29.82
CA ARG A 98 13.81 -17.36 31.10
C ARG A 98 13.69 -15.84 31.04
N LEU A 99 14.22 -15.22 29.99
CA LEU A 99 14.08 -13.78 29.78
C LEU A 99 12.60 -13.38 29.63
N ASP A 100 11.82 -14.15 28.87
CA ASP A 100 10.38 -13.91 28.71
C ASP A 100 9.64 -14.00 30.06
N ALA A 101 9.82 -15.08 30.82
CA ALA A 101 9.23 -15.25 32.14
C ALA A 101 9.60 -14.11 33.09
N PHE A 102 10.87 -13.67 33.06
CA PHE A 102 11.34 -12.53 33.83
C PHE A 102 10.64 -11.22 33.41
N LEU A 103 10.53 -10.94 32.10
CA LEU A 103 9.89 -9.73 31.59
C LEU A 103 8.39 -9.70 31.85
N GLN A 104 7.72 -10.85 31.83
CA GLN A 104 6.30 -10.98 32.19
C GLN A 104 6.06 -10.72 33.68
N LYS A 105 6.93 -11.27 34.55
CA LYS A 105 6.81 -11.13 36.01
C LYS A 105 7.15 -9.73 36.50
N HIS A 106 8.22 -9.13 35.97
CA HIS A 106 8.80 -7.88 36.48
C HIS A 106 8.53 -6.67 35.57
N GLY A 107 7.45 -6.71 34.79
CA GLY A 107 7.01 -5.72 33.80
C GLY A 107 7.75 -4.36 33.78
N GLN A 108 8.42 -4.05 32.66
CA GLN A 108 9.30 -2.89 32.49
C GLN A 108 10.54 -2.84 33.41
N ALA A 109 11.00 -3.98 33.94
CA ALA A 109 12.27 -4.10 34.65
C ALA A 109 13.50 -3.60 33.86
N VAL A 110 13.41 -3.53 32.53
CA VAL A 110 14.51 -3.07 31.68
C VAL A 110 14.06 -1.83 30.89
N ARG A 111 14.87 -0.76 30.95
CA ARG A 111 14.67 0.48 30.20
C ARG A 111 15.91 0.85 29.40
N VAL A 112 15.67 1.51 28.28
CA VAL A 112 16.70 1.91 27.32
C VAL A 112 16.90 3.42 27.40
N ALA A 113 18.12 3.86 27.73
CA ALA A 113 18.49 5.26 27.83
C ALA A 113 18.62 5.89 26.42
N PRO A 114 17.98 7.04 26.14
CA PRO A 114 18.06 7.68 24.83
C PRO A 114 19.36 8.50 24.65
N ASP A 115 20.02 8.30 23.50
CA ASP A 115 21.27 8.98 23.16
C ASP A 115 21.16 10.52 23.21
N SER A 116 19.97 11.07 22.95
CA SER A 116 19.70 12.51 22.95
C SER A 116 19.81 13.17 24.33
N ILE A 117 19.71 12.38 25.40
CA ILE A 117 19.76 12.89 26.78
C ILE A 117 21.10 12.55 27.43
N CYS A 118 21.60 11.33 27.20
CA CYS A 118 22.70 10.78 27.99
C CYS A 118 23.99 10.54 27.19
N GLY A 119 23.97 10.73 25.87
CA GLY A 119 25.00 10.16 25.00
C GLY A 119 25.09 8.63 25.15
N PHE A 120 26.30 8.08 25.19
CA PHE A 120 26.53 6.65 25.43
C PHE A 120 26.80 6.39 26.92
N VAL A 121 25.94 5.62 27.60
CA VAL A 121 26.11 5.24 29.02
C VAL A 121 27.25 4.24 29.16
N HIS A 122 28.43 4.71 29.55
CA HIS A 122 29.57 3.84 29.87
C HIS A 122 29.57 3.32 31.32
N GLY A 123 28.81 3.97 32.20
CA GLY A 123 28.74 3.67 33.63
C GLY A 123 28.22 2.26 33.89
N LYS A 124 28.93 1.51 34.74
CA LYS A 124 28.53 0.15 35.17
C LYS A 124 28.49 0.12 36.68
N ALA A 125 27.42 0.66 37.23
CA ALA A 125 27.17 0.72 38.65
C ALA A 125 25.82 0.06 39.01
N GLY A 126 25.58 -0.22 40.28
CA GLY A 126 24.31 -0.79 40.73
C GLY A 126 24.17 -0.73 42.23
N VAL A 127 22.94 -0.98 42.68
CA VAL A 127 22.57 -1.03 44.10
C VAL A 127 21.77 -2.30 44.35
N ILE A 128 22.14 -3.03 45.40
CA ILE A 128 21.44 -4.23 45.88
C ILE A 128 20.92 -3.94 47.28
N GLU A 129 19.62 -4.11 47.51
CA GLU A 129 19.06 -4.13 48.86
C GLU A 129 18.96 -5.58 49.35
N LEU A 130 19.70 -5.90 50.40
CA LEU A 130 19.80 -7.24 50.96
C LEU A 130 18.55 -7.61 51.78
N ALA A 131 18.42 -8.88 52.13
CA ALA A 131 17.27 -9.41 52.89
C ALA A 131 17.02 -8.68 54.23
N ASP A 132 18.09 -8.20 54.87
CA ASP A 132 18.09 -7.49 56.15
C ASP A 132 17.83 -5.97 56.01
N GLY A 133 17.61 -5.47 54.79
CA GLY A 133 17.35 -4.06 54.48
C GLY A 133 18.60 -3.19 54.33
N ARG A 134 19.82 -3.76 54.46
CA ARG A 134 21.05 -3.03 54.13
C ARG A 134 21.17 -2.85 52.62
N LYS A 135 21.60 -1.66 52.19
CA LYS A 135 21.89 -1.37 50.78
C LYS A 135 23.39 -1.44 50.50
N LEU A 136 23.71 -1.99 49.34
CA LEU A 136 25.06 -2.22 48.85
C LEU A 136 25.20 -1.54 47.49
N GLY A 137 26.07 -0.54 47.40
CA GLY A 137 26.45 0.08 46.13
C GLY A 137 27.63 -0.68 45.52
N PHE A 138 27.67 -0.80 44.20
CA PHE A 138 28.83 -1.34 43.51
C PHE A 138 29.10 -0.65 42.18
N ILE A 139 30.37 -0.56 41.80
CA ILE A 139 30.82 0.02 40.54
C ILE A 139 31.99 -0.77 39.96
N GLY A 140 32.06 -0.90 38.64
CA GLY A 140 33.22 -1.53 38.03
C GLY A 140 33.18 -1.55 36.51
N SER A 141 33.88 -2.51 35.91
CA SER A 141 34.04 -2.59 34.45
C SER A 141 33.15 -3.66 33.77
N MET A 142 32.43 -4.48 34.53
CA MET A 142 31.67 -5.62 34.00
C MET A 142 30.32 -5.24 33.41
N ASN A 143 30.02 -5.83 32.26
CA ASN A 143 28.71 -5.73 31.63
C ASN A 143 27.79 -6.88 32.04
N GLU A 144 26.49 -6.68 31.88
CA GLU A 144 25.45 -7.60 32.35
C GLU A 144 25.28 -8.81 31.42
N THR A 145 26.33 -9.64 31.38
CA THR A 145 26.48 -10.79 30.48
C THR A 145 27.22 -11.92 31.18
N ARG A 146 27.00 -13.17 30.74
CA ARG A 146 27.72 -14.32 31.27
C ARG A 146 29.24 -14.17 31.14
N SER A 147 29.73 -13.71 29.99
CA SER A 147 31.16 -13.54 29.77
C SER A 147 31.75 -12.41 30.63
N GLY A 148 31.01 -11.31 30.82
CA GLY A 148 31.39 -10.23 31.74
C GLY A 148 31.61 -10.74 33.17
N TRP A 149 30.68 -11.55 33.70
CA TRP A 149 30.78 -12.05 35.07
C TRP A 149 31.73 -13.24 35.26
N GLN A 150 31.98 -14.05 34.22
CA GLN A 150 32.73 -15.32 34.36
C GLN A 150 34.07 -15.38 33.63
N ARG A 151 34.23 -14.67 32.52
CA ARG A 151 35.34 -14.89 31.57
C ARG A 151 36.22 -13.66 31.34
N HIS A 152 35.65 -12.47 31.42
CA HIS A 152 36.37 -11.24 31.15
C HIS A 152 37.23 -10.83 32.35
N TYR A 153 38.31 -10.12 32.06
CA TYR A 153 39.10 -9.48 33.09
C TYR A 153 38.37 -8.23 33.59
N GLU A 154 37.75 -8.33 34.76
CA GLU A 154 36.95 -7.26 35.36
C GLU A 154 37.44 -6.89 36.77
N ILE A 155 37.14 -5.66 37.17
CA ILE A 155 37.39 -5.11 38.50
C ILE A 155 36.06 -4.55 39.04
N LEU A 156 35.76 -4.82 40.31
CA LEU A 156 34.55 -4.37 40.99
C LEU A 156 34.89 -3.78 42.35
N TRP A 157 34.29 -2.63 42.67
CA TRP A 157 34.28 -2.06 44.00
C TRP A 157 32.88 -2.19 44.59
N GLU A 158 32.84 -2.62 45.84
CA GLU A 158 31.68 -2.74 46.68
C GLU A 158 31.76 -1.66 47.76
N ASP A 159 30.68 -0.90 47.96
CA ASP A 159 30.58 0.17 48.94
C ASP A 159 29.26 0.08 49.73
N GLU A 160 29.38 -0.11 51.04
CA GLU A 160 28.25 -0.11 52.00
C GLU A 160 28.03 1.27 52.64
N SER A 161 28.77 2.30 52.24
CA SER A 161 28.60 3.65 52.78
C SER A 161 27.24 4.25 52.36
N PRO A 162 26.49 4.90 53.28
CA PRO A 162 25.24 5.57 52.92
C PRO A 162 25.43 6.63 51.84
N GLU A 163 26.57 7.33 51.84
CA GLU A 163 26.92 8.34 50.84
C GLU A 163 27.16 7.73 49.45
N GLY A 164 27.96 6.65 49.37
CA GLY A 164 28.23 5.96 48.11
C GLY A 164 26.99 5.29 47.52
N VAL A 165 26.16 4.67 48.37
CA VAL A 165 24.86 4.11 47.96
C VAL A 165 23.95 5.20 47.42
N ALA A 166 23.77 6.30 48.16
CA ALA A 166 22.90 7.41 47.75
C ALA A 166 23.34 8.01 46.42
N TRP A 167 24.64 8.19 46.21
CA TRP A 167 25.18 8.70 44.94
C TRP A 167 24.86 7.78 43.75
N ILE A 168 25.04 6.46 43.89
CA ILE A 168 24.70 5.51 42.80
C ILE A 168 23.18 5.47 42.57
N GLU A 169 22.35 5.56 43.63
CA GLU A 169 20.90 5.63 43.49
C GLU A 169 20.45 6.89 42.73
N GLU A 170 21.02 8.06 43.03
CA GLU A 170 20.71 9.32 42.33
C GLU A 170 21.05 9.23 40.84
N GLU A 171 22.23 8.71 40.49
CA GLU A 171 22.64 8.50 39.09
C GLU A 171 21.72 7.49 38.38
N PHE A 172 21.36 6.40 39.07
CA PHE A 172 20.43 5.41 38.53
C PHE A 172 19.06 6.02 38.28
N ASP A 173 18.50 6.74 39.25
CA ASP A 173 17.16 7.32 39.15
C ASP A 173 17.09 8.40 38.06
N PHE A 174 18.14 9.20 37.89
CA PHE A 174 18.27 10.14 36.76
C PHE A 174 18.15 9.42 35.42
N LEU A 175 18.96 8.36 35.20
CA LEU A 175 18.94 7.60 33.96
C LEU A 175 17.62 6.84 33.77
N TRP A 176 17.06 6.25 34.82
CA TRP A 176 15.81 5.49 34.77
C TRP A 176 14.61 6.36 34.40
N ASN A 177 14.58 7.60 34.87
CA ASN A 177 13.53 8.57 34.57
C ASN A 177 13.64 9.12 33.15
N ALA A 178 14.86 9.24 32.60
CA ALA A 178 15.09 9.62 31.21
C ALA A 178 14.90 8.44 30.22
N ALA A 179 15.07 7.21 30.69
CA ALA A 179 15.02 6.00 29.87
C ALA A 179 13.58 5.62 29.47
N LYS A 180 13.44 5.05 28.26
CA LYS A 180 12.18 4.55 27.75
C LYS A 180 12.02 3.06 28.05
N PRO A 181 10.81 2.57 28.34
CA PRO A 181 10.55 1.13 28.45
C PRO A 181 10.99 0.38 27.19
N LEU A 182 11.35 -0.90 27.35
CA LEU A 182 11.55 -1.79 26.20
C LEU A 182 10.31 -1.75 25.27
N PRO A 183 10.50 -1.59 23.95
CA PRO A 183 9.40 -1.66 23.01
C PRO A 183 8.66 -3.01 23.11
N LYS A 184 7.33 -2.98 23.03
CA LYS A 184 6.50 -4.20 23.04
C LYS A 184 6.92 -5.18 21.95
N ALA A 185 7.38 -4.69 20.79
CA ALA A 185 7.90 -5.52 19.70
C ALA A 185 9.08 -6.40 20.15
N VAL A 186 10.03 -5.84 20.92
CA VAL A 186 11.20 -6.59 21.44
C VAL A 186 10.77 -7.68 22.41
N ILE A 187 9.81 -7.39 23.30
CA ILE A 187 9.26 -8.36 24.25
C ILE A 187 8.60 -9.53 23.50
N ARG A 188 7.79 -9.23 22.49
CA ARG A 188 7.13 -10.24 21.64
C ARG A 188 8.15 -11.12 20.90
N GLU A 189 9.23 -10.55 20.38
CA GLU A 189 10.27 -11.32 19.71
C GLU A 189 11.02 -12.27 20.65
N VAL A 190 11.28 -11.83 21.88
CA VAL A 190 11.86 -12.69 22.92
C VAL A 190 10.95 -13.88 23.21
N HIS A 191 9.65 -13.63 23.40
CA HIS A 191 8.65 -14.68 23.55
C HIS A 191 8.68 -15.63 22.34
N ARG A 192 8.56 -15.08 21.13
CA ARG A 192 8.56 -15.86 19.88
C ARG A 192 9.78 -16.78 19.77
N ARG A 193 11.00 -16.29 20.03
CA ARG A 193 12.22 -17.11 19.98
C ARG A 193 12.27 -18.17 21.08
N GLY A 194 11.74 -17.89 22.27
CA GLY A 194 11.65 -18.85 23.37
C GLY A 194 10.66 -19.98 23.09
N TYR A 195 9.55 -19.68 22.43
CA TYR A 195 8.50 -20.67 22.16
C TYR A 195 8.51 -21.23 20.74
N ARG A 196 9.34 -20.68 19.83
CA ARG A 196 9.47 -21.09 18.43
C ARG A 196 9.40 -22.61 18.27
N ARG A 197 8.44 -23.06 17.48
CA ARG A 197 8.27 -24.46 17.08
C ARG A 197 8.15 -24.51 15.57
N GLU A 198 9.03 -25.27 14.93
CA GLU A 198 8.81 -25.64 13.53
C GLU A 198 7.72 -26.70 13.49
N VAL A 199 6.71 -26.49 12.65
CA VAL A 199 5.58 -27.39 12.45
C VAL A 199 5.53 -27.82 10.98
N PHE A 200 5.20 -29.08 10.76
CA PHE A 200 4.88 -29.57 9.43
C PHE A 200 3.50 -29.07 9.01
N PHE A 201 3.25 -29.03 7.70
CA PHE A 201 1.99 -28.54 7.15
C PHE A 201 0.74 -29.24 7.76
N ASP A 202 0.82 -30.55 7.98
CA ASP A 202 -0.28 -31.35 8.53
C ASP A 202 -0.49 -31.16 10.05
N GLU A 203 0.44 -30.49 10.75
CA GLU A 203 0.34 -30.22 12.19
C GLU A 203 -0.40 -28.92 12.51
N ILE A 204 -0.77 -28.10 11.50
CA ILE A 204 -1.49 -26.83 11.72
C ILE A 204 -2.99 -27.12 11.86
N ASP A 205 -3.53 -26.96 13.07
CA ASP A 205 -4.91 -27.34 13.41
C ASP A 205 -5.97 -26.37 12.90
N GLU A 206 -5.74 -25.05 12.95
CA GLU A 206 -6.73 -24.04 12.56
C GLU A 206 -6.44 -23.48 11.14
N GLU A 207 -7.48 -23.23 10.33
CA GLU A 207 -7.32 -22.62 9.00
C GLU A 207 -6.75 -21.20 9.09
N GLU A 208 -7.09 -20.48 10.17
CA GLU A 208 -6.65 -19.11 10.44
C GLU A 208 -5.15 -19.01 10.75
N ASP A 209 -4.54 -20.10 11.23
CA ASP A 209 -3.13 -20.15 11.60
C ASP A 209 -2.20 -20.49 10.42
N LEU A 210 -2.75 -20.93 9.26
CA LEU A 210 -1.97 -21.27 8.06
C LEU A 210 -1.13 -20.10 7.53
N ALA A 211 -1.76 -18.94 7.34
CA ALA A 211 -1.08 -17.77 6.80
C ALA A 211 -0.08 -17.13 7.80
N PRO A 212 -0.43 -16.95 9.09
CA PRO A 212 0.54 -16.57 10.11
C PRO A 212 1.76 -17.49 10.15
N ALA A 213 1.56 -18.81 10.25
CA ALA A 213 2.65 -19.78 10.37
C ALA A 213 3.58 -19.77 9.14
N ALA A 214 3.03 -19.52 7.96
CA ALA A 214 3.81 -19.42 6.73
C ALA A 214 4.59 -18.09 6.59
N LEU A 215 4.03 -16.98 7.09
CA LEU A 215 4.58 -15.63 6.85
C LEU A 215 5.35 -15.02 8.02
N ILE A 216 5.24 -15.55 9.24
CA ILE A 216 5.86 -14.94 10.43
C ILE A 216 7.40 -14.86 10.36
N GLU A 217 8.02 -15.69 9.52
CA GLU A 217 9.45 -15.63 9.22
C GLU A 217 9.77 -15.05 7.83
N SER A 218 8.79 -14.51 7.12
CA SER A 218 9.04 -13.80 5.86
C SER A 218 9.90 -12.54 6.10
N PRO A 219 10.61 -12.04 5.07
CA PRO A 219 11.42 -10.82 5.18
C PRO A 219 10.68 -9.65 5.80
N LEU A 220 9.40 -9.45 5.46
CA LEU A 220 8.56 -8.40 6.03
C LEU A 220 8.56 -8.45 7.56
N TYR A 221 8.29 -9.62 8.15
CA TYR A 221 8.25 -9.79 9.60
C TYR A 221 9.65 -9.81 10.22
N ARG A 222 10.66 -10.30 9.50
CA ARG A 222 12.06 -10.24 9.98
C ARG A 222 12.58 -8.81 10.08
N GLU A 223 12.20 -7.95 9.15
CA GLU A 223 12.48 -6.50 9.18
C GLU A 223 11.65 -5.77 10.25
N GLY A 224 10.92 -6.47 11.13
CA GLY A 224 10.09 -5.85 12.17
C GLY A 224 8.86 -5.11 11.64
N LEU A 225 8.53 -5.28 10.36
CA LEU A 225 7.27 -4.83 9.77
C LEU A 225 6.21 -5.93 9.96
N SER A 226 4.96 -5.63 9.62
CA SER A 226 3.92 -6.65 9.51
C SER A 226 2.86 -6.23 8.52
N LEU A 227 2.03 -7.20 8.13
CA LEU A 227 0.74 -6.88 7.55
C LEU A 227 -0.04 -6.00 8.52
N GLN A 228 -0.73 -5.01 7.96
CA GLN A 228 -1.57 -4.10 8.71
C GLN A 228 -2.90 -4.77 9.09
N PRO A 229 -3.61 -4.30 10.13
CA PRO A 229 -4.86 -4.90 10.59
C PRO A 229 -5.90 -5.10 9.47
N TRP A 230 -6.09 -4.10 8.60
CA TRP A 230 -7.01 -4.23 7.47
C TRP A 230 -6.53 -5.26 6.43
N GLN A 231 -5.23 -5.41 6.21
CA GLN A 231 -4.71 -6.44 5.31
C GLN A 231 -4.99 -7.83 5.86
N GLN A 232 -4.81 -8.03 7.17
CA GLN A 232 -5.17 -9.27 7.87
C GLN A 232 -6.68 -9.52 7.82
N GLY A 233 -7.50 -8.49 8.05
CA GLY A 233 -8.95 -8.56 7.94
C GLY A 233 -9.45 -9.00 6.55
N PHE A 234 -8.73 -8.66 5.48
CA PHE A 234 -9.04 -9.18 4.14
C PHE A 234 -8.80 -10.69 4.01
N ILE A 235 -7.78 -11.22 4.71
CA ILE A 235 -7.50 -12.66 4.74
C ILE A 235 -8.58 -13.39 5.55
N THR A 236 -8.97 -12.83 6.70
CA THR A 236 -10.11 -13.33 7.48
C THR A 236 -11.39 -13.38 6.63
N GLU A 237 -11.63 -12.35 5.81
CA GLU A 237 -12.75 -12.34 4.88
C GLU A 237 -12.66 -13.46 3.83
N CYS A 238 -11.48 -13.70 3.27
CA CYS A 238 -11.25 -14.81 2.33
C CYS A 238 -11.54 -16.17 2.98
N LEU A 239 -11.07 -16.39 4.22
CA LEU A 239 -11.31 -17.62 4.97
C LEU A 239 -12.80 -17.82 5.26
N ARG A 240 -13.48 -16.77 5.73
CA ARG A 240 -14.93 -16.78 5.97
C ARG A 240 -15.70 -17.12 4.70
N HIS A 241 -15.35 -16.49 3.58
CA HIS A 241 -15.97 -16.73 2.28
C HIS A 241 -15.75 -18.17 1.81
N HIS A 242 -14.54 -18.70 2.00
CA HIS A 242 -14.19 -20.08 1.72
C HIS A 242 -14.99 -21.07 2.57
N GLN A 243 -15.13 -20.84 3.88
CA GLN A 243 -15.92 -21.70 4.76
C GLN A 243 -17.40 -21.71 4.37
N GLN A 244 -17.92 -20.56 3.96
CA GLN A 244 -19.32 -20.37 3.58
C GLN A 244 -19.70 -20.97 2.22
N HIS A 245 -18.83 -20.81 1.21
CA HIS A 245 -19.15 -21.11 -0.19
C HIS A 245 -18.22 -22.15 -0.84
N LYS A 246 -17.12 -22.55 -0.17
CA LYS A 246 -16.01 -23.36 -0.72
C LYS A 246 -15.28 -22.74 -1.92
N VAL A 247 -15.68 -21.54 -2.32
CA VAL A 247 -15.06 -20.73 -3.36
C VAL A 247 -14.96 -19.31 -2.86
N VAL A 248 -13.96 -18.57 -3.33
CA VAL A 248 -13.71 -17.19 -2.89
C VAL A 248 -13.86 -16.26 -4.08
N ARG A 249 -14.77 -15.28 -3.95
CA ARG A 249 -15.13 -14.32 -5.00
C ARG A 249 -15.22 -12.93 -4.40
N LEU A 250 -14.11 -12.19 -4.39
CA LEU A 250 -14.01 -10.90 -3.70
C LEU A 250 -13.34 -9.84 -4.59
N LEU A 251 -13.83 -8.60 -4.49
CA LEU A 251 -13.24 -7.40 -5.04
C LEU A 251 -12.61 -6.59 -3.90
N LEU A 252 -11.29 -6.45 -3.93
CA LEU A 252 -10.54 -5.53 -3.07
C LEU A 252 -10.48 -4.16 -3.74
N ALA A 253 -11.35 -3.27 -3.31
CA ALA A 253 -11.52 -1.91 -3.82
C ALA A 253 -10.86 -0.83 -2.94
N ASP A 254 -10.00 -1.22 -2.00
CA ASP A 254 -9.24 -0.31 -1.13
C ASP A 254 -8.61 0.87 -1.88
N GLU A 255 -8.55 2.03 -1.23
CA GLU A 255 -7.88 3.22 -1.77
C GLU A 255 -6.38 2.98 -2.08
N VAL A 256 -5.80 3.90 -2.85
CA VAL A 256 -4.39 3.83 -3.27
C VAL A 256 -3.48 3.86 -2.04
N GLY A 257 -2.50 2.94 -2.01
CA GLY A 257 -1.47 2.93 -0.96
C GLY A 257 -1.80 2.12 0.30
N LEU A 258 -2.98 1.47 0.38
CA LEU A 258 -3.35 0.57 1.48
C LEU A 258 -2.75 -0.85 1.39
N GLY A 259 -1.89 -1.10 0.39
CA GLY A 259 -1.13 -2.35 0.27
C GLY A 259 -1.90 -3.53 -0.34
N LYS A 260 -2.70 -3.27 -1.39
CA LYS A 260 -3.50 -4.29 -2.11
C LYS A 260 -2.66 -5.49 -2.58
N THR A 261 -1.47 -5.26 -3.12
CA THR A 261 -0.56 -6.30 -3.60
C THR A 261 -0.20 -7.31 -2.51
N LEU A 262 0.18 -6.84 -1.32
CA LEU A 262 0.48 -7.72 -0.18
C LEU A 262 -0.77 -8.47 0.32
N SER A 263 -1.94 -7.81 0.34
CA SER A 263 -3.21 -8.45 0.72
C SER A 263 -3.60 -9.58 -0.25
N LEU A 264 -3.53 -9.33 -1.55
CA LEU A 264 -3.84 -10.30 -2.59
C LEU A 264 -2.81 -11.43 -2.66
N GLY A 265 -1.51 -11.12 -2.51
CA GLY A 265 -0.44 -12.11 -2.46
C GLY A 265 -0.55 -13.03 -1.25
N THR A 266 -0.88 -12.47 -0.08
CA THR A 266 -1.16 -13.25 1.13
C THR A 266 -2.40 -14.12 0.95
N ALA A 267 -3.49 -13.59 0.37
CA ALA A 267 -4.69 -14.37 0.07
C ALA A 267 -4.40 -15.52 -0.91
N ALA A 268 -3.54 -15.29 -1.91
CA ALA A 268 -3.09 -16.32 -2.83
C ALA A 268 -2.38 -17.47 -2.13
N LEU A 269 -1.46 -17.13 -1.20
CA LEU A 269 -0.79 -18.12 -0.36
C LEU A 269 -1.79 -18.90 0.49
N THR A 270 -2.67 -18.21 1.23
CA THR A 270 -3.65 -18.85 2.11
C THR A 270 -4.55 -19.82 1.35
N LEU A 271 -5.09 -19.42 0.19
CA LEU A 271 -5.95 -20.26 -0.63
C LEU A 271 -5.20 -21.45 -1.25
N CYS A 272 -3.91 -21.28 -1.59
CA CYS A 272 -3.06 -22.40 -2.00
C CYS A 272 -2.93 -23.43 -0.88
N LEU A 273 -2.58 -22.98 0.33
CA LEU A 273 -2.42 -23.84 1.49
C LEU A 273 -3.73 -24.55 1.84
N LEU A 274 -4.87 -23.86 1.82
CA LEU A 274 -6.18 -24.49 2.02
C LEU A 274 -6.49 -25.60 1.01
N ALA A 275 -6.20 -25.36 -0.27
CA ALA A 275 -6.43 -26.36 -1.30
C ALA A 275 -5.60 -27.64 -1.08
N ASP A 276 -4.34 -27.52 -0.63
CA ASP A 276 -3.53 -28.69 -0.26
C ASP A 276 -4.07 -29.40 0.98
N ARG A 277 -4.50 -28.63 1.99
CA ARG A 277 -5.07 -29.18 3.23
C ARG A 277 -6.32 -30.01 2.97
N GLU A 278 -7.16 -29.55 2.05
CA GLU A 278 -8.36 -30.27 1.61
C GLU A 278 -8.04 -31.42 0.62
N ASN A 279 -6.75 -31.73 0.37
CA ASN A 279 -6.28 -32.72 -0.59
C ASN A 279 -6.88 -32.53 -2.00
N GLN A 280 -7.14 -31.27 -2.39
CA GLN A 280 -7.63 -30.98 -3.72
C GLN A 280 -6.51 -31.18 -4.76
N ALA A 281 -6.91 -31.49 -6.00
CA ALA A 281 -5.96 -31.51 -7.11
C ALA A 281 -5.30 -30.12 -7.24
N ARG A 282 -3.97 -30.07 -7.23
CA ARG A 282 -3.20 -28.83 -7.41
C ARG A 282 -3.52 -28.25 -8.77
N LYS A 283 -4.19 -27.09 -8.77
CA LYS A 283 -4.53 -26.35 -9.99
C LYS A 283 -3.62 -25.12 -10.14
N PRO A 284 -3.39 -24.67 -11.38
CA PRO A 284 -2.72 -23.41 -11.67
C PRO A 284 -3.25 -22.21 -10.87
N VAL A 285 -2.34 -21.35 -10.41
CA VAL A 285 -2.67 -20.04 -9.83
C VAL A 285 -2.01 -18.95 -10.64
N VAL A 286 -2.80 -17.98 -11.12
CA VAL A 286 -2.33 -16.94 -12.03
C VAL A 286 -2.72 -15.54 -11.54
N ILE A 287 -1.77 -14.62 -11.69
CA ILE A 287 -1.95 -13.20 -11.42
C ILE A 287 -1.82 -12.45 -12.74
N PHE A 288 -2.88 -11.73 -13.12
CA PHE A 288 -2.86 -10.82 -14.25
C PHE A 288 -2.63 -9.40 -13.75
N ALA A 289 -1.55 -8.78 -14.18
CA ALA A 289 -1.22 -7.39 -13.85
C ALA A 289 -0.75 -6.62 -15.10
N PRO A 290 -0.84 -5.28 -15.12
CA PRO A 290 -0.15 -4.46 -16.13
C PRO A 290 1.33 -4.85 -16.28
N ALA A 291 1.89 -4.71 -17.49
CA ALA A 291 3.28 -5.08 -17.76
C ALA A 291 4.28 -4.37 -16.83
N THR A 292 3.97 -3.11 -16.49
CA THR A 292 4.70 -2.25 -15.55
C THR A 292 4.70 -2.79 -14.12
N LEU A 293 3.65 -3.50 -13.71
CA LEU A 293 3.46 -4.03 -12.37
C LEU A 293 3.91 -5.48 -12.23
N CYS A 294 4.06 -6.23 -13.32
CA CYS A 294 4.43 -7.66 -13.26
C CYS A 294 5.75 -7.92 -12.51
N GLU A 295 6.75 -7.07 -12.74
CA GLU A 295 8.04 -7.16 -12.03
C GLU A 295 7.90 -6.80 -10.56
N GLN A 296 7.20 -5.70 -10.26
CA GLN A 296 6.95 -5.28 -8.88
C GLN A 296 6.19 -6.36 -8.10
N TRP A 297 5.20 -7.02 -8.71
CA TRP A 297 4.50 -8.16 -8.10
C TRP A 297 5.48 -9.28 -7.75
N GLN A 298 6.37 -9.64 -8.66
CA GLN A 298 7.38 -10.67 -8.43
C GLN A 298 8.34 -10.28 -7.29
N THR A 299 8.83 -9.03 -7.30
CA THR A 299 9.69 -8.46 -6.26
C THR A 299 9.00 -8.41 -4.90
N GLU A 300 7.78 -7.89 -4.80
CA GLU A 300 7.06 -7.82 -3.52
C GLU A 300 6.73 -9.20 -2.96
N MET A 301 6.34 -10.15 -3.81
CA MET A 301 6.08 -11.53 -3.39
C MET A 301 7.31 -12.18 -2.77
N ILE A 302 8.50 -12.01 -3.35
CA ILE A 302 9.73 -12.61 -2.82
C ILE A 302 10.34 -11.78 -1.67
N ASP A 303 10.52 -10.47 -1.85
CA ASP A 303 11.24 -9.60 -0.92
C ASP A 303 10.43 -9.26 0.33
N LYS A 304 9.10 -9.42 0.31
CA LYS A 304 8.25 -9.18 1.48
C LYS A 304 7.65 -10.47 2.02
N LEU A 305 7.04 -11.29 1.16
CA LEU A 305 6.32 -12.49 1.58
C LEU A 305 7.15 -13.78 1.49
N ALA A 306 8.35 -13.75 0.89
CA ALA A 306 9.16 -14.93 0.57
C ALA A 306 8.43 -15.99 -0.28
N ILE A 307 7.43 -15.58 -1.07
CA ILE A 307 6.67 -16.47 -1.93
C ILE A 307 7.35 -16.54 -3.31
N PRO A 308 7.87 -17.70 -3.74
CA PRO A 308 8.44 -17.82 -5.07
C PRO A 308 7.32 -17.79 -6.14
N CYS A 309 7.53 -17.00 -7.18
CA CYS A 309 6.63 -16.88 -8.31
C CYS A 309 7.40 -16.68 -9.62
N ALA A 310 6.78 -17.10 -10.73
CA ALA A 310 7.37 -16.97 -12.06
C ALA A 310 6.66 -15.87 -12.84
N ARG A 311 7.42 -15.08 -13.60
CA ARG A 311 6.90 -14.04 -14.50
C ARG A 311 7.00 -14.48 -15.95
N TRP A 312 5.93 -14.32 -16.72
CA TRP A 312 5.93 -14.62 -18.16
C TRP A 312 6.56 -13.49 -18.97
N ASP A 313 7.64 -13.80 -19.70
CA ASP A 313 8.27 -12.90 -20.65
C ASP A 313 7.55 -12.99 -22.01
N THR A 314 6.75 -11.98 -22.30
CA THR A 314 5.99 -11.85 -23.55
C THR A 314 6.86 -11.82 -24.80
N LEU A 315 8.10 -11.33 -24.76
CA LEU A 315 8.95 -11.22 -25.95
C LEU A 315 9.68 -12.53 -26.22
N ARG A 316 10.27 -13.12 -25.19
CA ARG A 316 11.05 -14.37 -25.30
C ARG A 316 10.17 -15.63 -25.25
N LYS A 317 8.91 -15.50 -24.81
CA LYS A 317 7.95 -16.61 -24.65
C LYS A 317 8.48 -17.67 -23.68
N VAL A 318 8.94 -17.22 -22.51
CA VAL A 318 9.51 -18.06 -21.45
C VAL A 318 9.06 -17.57 -20.08
N TRP A 319 9.11 -18.44 -19.08
CA TRP A 319 8.99 -18.09 -17.66
C TRP A 319 10.35 -17.66 -17.10
N ARG A 320 10.34 -16.61 -16.28
CA ARG A 320 11.49 -16.11 -15.53
C ARG A 320 11.26 -16.21 -14.03
N ASP A 321 12.29 -16.57 -13.28
CA ASP A 321 12.30 -16.49 -11.81
C ASP A 321 12.63 -15.08 -11.32
N THR A 322 12.76 -14.92 -10.00
CA THR A 322 13.07 -13.65 -9.32
C THR A 322 14.50 -13.16 -9.60
N ASP A 323 15.40 -14.04 -10.04
CA ASP A 323 16.78 -13.73 -10.41
C ASP A 323 16.91 -13.43 -11.92
N GLU A 324 15.78 -13.22 -12.62
CA GLU A 324 15.68 -13.02 -14.06
C GLU A 324 16.20 -14.21 -14.91
N ARG A 325 16.35 -15.39 -14.29
CA ARG A 325 16.77 -16.60 -14.99
C ARG A 325 15.60 -17.22 -15.72
N VAL A 326 15.87 -17.71 -16.92
CA VAL A 326 14.90 -18.46 -17.71
C VAL A 326 14.72 -19.85 -17.10
N ILE A 327 13.51 -20.17 -16.66
CA ILE A 327 13.16 -21.43 -15.97
C ILE A 327 12.25 -22.35 -16.78
N SER A 328 11.88 -21.95 -18.01
CA SER A 328 11.12 -22.80 -18.94
C SER A 328 11.76 -22.83 -20.33
N PRO A 329 11.45 -23.83 -21.16
CA PRO A 329 11.69 -23.77 -22.60
C PRO A 329 11.00 -22.55 -23.23
N ALA A 330 11.47 -22.14 -24.41
CA ALA A 330 10.82 -21.11 -25.22
C ALA A 330 9.67 -21.71 -26.05
N GLY A 331 8.54 -21.02 -26.09
CA GLY A 331 7.36 -21.44 -26.86
C GLY A 331 6.09 -20.82 -26.33
N ARG A 332 5.13 -20.49 -27.19
CA ARG A 332 3.87 -19.83 -26.76
C ARG A 332 3.01 -20.74 -25.89
N GLU A 333 3.06 -22.04 -26.15
CA GLU A 333 2.36 -23.08 -25.39
C GLU A 333 2.91 -23.26 -23.96
N GLN A 334 4.13 -22.78 -23.69
CA GLN A 334 4.75 -22.89 -22.37
C GLN A 334 4.07 -21.97 -21.33
N ILE A 335 3.28 -20.98 -21.77
CA ILE A 335 2.49 -20.14 -20.86
C ILE A 335 1.49 -20.95 -20.03
N ALA A 336 1.07 -22.13 -20.51
CA ALA A 336 0.20 -23.03 -19.77
C ALA A 336 0.95 -23.99 -18.83
N LYS A 337 2.28 -23.91 -18.78
CA LYS A 337 3.17 -24.82 -18.04
C LYS A 337 4.14 -24.03 -17.15
N CYS A 338 3.60 -23.24 -16.23
CA CYS A 338 4.42 -22.51 -15.27
C CYS A 338 5.23 -23.50 -14.40
N PRO A 339 6.55 -23.34 -14.26
CA PRO A 339 7.37 -24.22 -13.41
C PRO A 339 7.15 -24.02 -11.91
N LEU A 340 6.45 -22.94 -11.51
CA LEU A 340 6.14 -22.60 -10.12
C LEU A 340 4.62 -22.57 -9.92
N ARG A 341 4.19 -22.58 -8.66
CA ARG A 341 2.76 -22.61 -8.33
C ARG A 341 2.01 -21.37 -8.77
N ILE A 342 2.64 -20.20 -8.58
CA ILE A 342 2.08 -18.89 -8.92
C ILE A 342 2.80 -18.35 -10.16
N GLY A 343 2.02 -18.09 -11.21
CA GLY A 343 2.49 -17.43 -12.44
C GLY A 343 1.94 -16.01 -12.55
N ILE A 344 2.78 -15.05 -12.95
CA ILE A 344 2.42 -13.66 -13.21
C ILE A 344 2.45 -13.41 -14.71
N VAL A 345 1.35 -12.91 -15.26
CA VAL A 345 1.15 -12.69 -16.70
C VAL A 345 0.65 -11.27 -16.96
N SER A 346 1.16 -10.64 -18.02
CA SER A 346 0.72 -9.28 -18.37
C SER A 346 -0.71 -9.26 -18.93
N THR A 347 -1.55 -8.34 -18.44
CA THR A 347 -2.90 -8.07 -18.98
C THR A 347 -2.88 -7.65 -20.45
N GLY A 348 -1.80 -7.02 -20.93
CA GLY A 348 -1.67 -6.58 -22.33
C GLY A 348 -1.71 -7.74 -23.34
N LEU A 349 -1.35 -8.96 -22.92
CA LEU A 349 -1.50 -10.16 -23.74
C LEU A 349 -2.97 -10.57 -23.94
N MET A 350 -3.82 -10.28 -22.96
CA MET A 350 -5.22 -10.72 -22.95
C MET A 350 -6.12 -9.78 -23.76
N MET A 351 -5.65 -8.54 -23.97
CA MET A 351 -6.30 -7.53 -24.80
C MET A 351 -6.17 -7.77 -26.31
N ARG A 352 -5.38 -8.78 -26.72
CA ARG A 352 -5.18 -9.15 -28.13
C ARG A 352 -5.57 -10.61 -28.31
N ASP A 353 -6.09 -10.94 -29.49
CA ASP A 353 -6.27 -12.35 -29.84
C ASP A 353 -4.89 -12.99 -30.06
N SER A 354 -4.54 -13.95 -29.21
CA SER A 354 -3.22 -14.59 -29.16
C SER A 354 -3.35 -16.06 -28.81
N LEU A 355 -2.41 -16.88 -29.30
CA LEU A 355 -2.37 -18.31 -28.95
C LEU A 355 -2.16 -18.50 -27.45
N GLU A 356 -1.37 -17.62 -26.82
CA GLU A 356 -1.17 -17.59 -25.38
C GLU A 356 -2.48 -17.42 -24.60
N LYS A 357 -3.34 -16.48 -25.03
CA LYS A 357 -4.70 -16.30 -24.48
C LYS A 357 -5.51 -17.59 -24.59
N GLN A 358 -5.48 -18.25 -25.74
CA GLN A 358 -6.20 -19.51 -25.97
C GLN A 358 -5.68 -20.66 -25.09
N HIS A 359 -4.36 -20.77 -24.92
CA HIS A 359 -3.76 -21.76 -24.02
C HIS A 359 -4.19 -21.56 -22.56
N LEU A 360 -4.22 -20.31 -22.08
CA LEU A 360 -4.69 -20.00 -20.74
C LEU A 360 -6.19 -20.31 -20.56
N LEU A 361 -7.03 -19.96 -21.54
CA LEU A 361 -8.47 -20.29 -21.50
C LEU A 361 -8.74 -21.81 -21.51
N GLY A 362 -7.80 -22.61 -22.03
CA GLY A 362 -7.86 -24.07 -21.98
C GLY A 362 -7.69 -24.68 -20.60
N LEU A 363 -7.15 -23.93 -19.63
CA LEU A 363 -6.85 -24.42 -18.29
C LEU A 363 -8.03 -24.25 -17.31
N ARG A 364 -7.97 -24.99 -16.20
CA ARG A 364 -8.80 -24.77 -15.01
C ARG A 364 -7.92 -24.27 -13.87
N PHE A 365 -8.25 -23.12 -13.31
CA PHE A 365 -7.42 -22.49 -12.29
C PHE A 365 -7.96 -22.78 -10.89
N GLY A 366 -7.06 -22.89 -9.92
CA GLY A 366 -7.43 -22.84 -8.51
C GLY A 366 -7.77 -21.40 -8.12
N LEU A 367 -6.93 -20.45 -8.54
CA LEU A 367 -7.12 -19.04 -8.26
C LEU A 367 -6.69 -18.17 -9.44
N VAL A 368 -7.54 -17.20 -9.77
CA VAL A 368 -7.22 -16.10 -10.69
C VAL A 368 -7.26 -14.79 -9.92
N ILE A 369 -6.19 -14.00 -10.05
CA ILE A 369 -6.13 -12.63 -9.54
C ILE A 369 -6.03 -11.68 -10.73
N LEU A 370 -6.85 -10.62 -10.74
CA LEU A 370 -6.69 -9.50 -11.66
C LEU A 370 -6.39 -8.23 -10.86
N ASP A 371 -5.21 -7.67 -11.08
CA ASP A 371 -4.83 -6.35 -10.58
C ASP A 371 -5.18 -5.26 -11.59
N GLU A 372 -5.46 -4.05 -11.10
CA GLU A 372 -6.06 -2.95 -11.86
C GLU A 372 -7.32 -3.35 -12.63
N ALA A 373 -8.24 -4.02 -11.92
CA ALA A 373 -9.45 -4.62 -12.48
C ALA A 373 -10.38 -3.61 -13.18
N HIS A 374 -10.29 -2.31 -12.86
CA HIS A 374 -11.04 -1.25 -13.54
C HIS A 374 -10.80 -1.20 -15.06
N LYS A 375 -9.71 -1.78 -15.56
CA LYS A 375 -9.44 -1.90 -17.01
C LYS A 375 -10.36 -2.90 -17.72
N ALA A 376 -11.03 -3.80 -16.98
CA ALA A 376 -11.96 -4.79 -17.51
C ALA A 376 -13.40 -4.27 -17.50
N ARG A 377 -13.79 -3.51 -18.54
CA ARG A 377 -15.07 -2.79 -18.62
C ARG A 377 -15.74 -2.90 -19.98
N SER A 378 -17.01 -2.54 -20.04
CA SER A 378 -17.77 -2.39 -21.29
C SER A 378 -17.29 -1.19 -22.10
N ARG A 379 -17.33 -1.30 -23.44
CA ARG A 379 -16.93 -0.23 -24.37
C ARG A 379 -17.95 0.92 -24.32
N GLN A 380 -17.46 2.13 -24.10
CA GLN A 380 -18.26 3.36 -24.04
C GLN A 380 -18.30 4.07 -25.41
N GLY A 381 -19.36 4.87 -25.68
CA GLY A 381 -19.46 5.75 -26.86
C GLY A 381 -20.67 5.48 -27.78
N PHE A 382 -20.72 6.19 -28.91
CA PHE A 382 -21.76 6.03 -29.94
C PHE A 382 -21.26 5.12 -31.07
N GLY A 383 -21.79 3.89 -31.15
CA GLY A 383 -21.39 2.92 -32.17
C GLY A 383 -22.15 1.59 -32.03
N LYS A 384 -21.95 0.67 -32.99
CA LYS A 384 -22.60 -0.66 -32.97
C LYS A 384 -22.12 -1.55 -31.80
N ASP A 385 -20.92 -1.28 -31.29
CA ASP A 385 -20.27 -2.06 -30.22
C ASP A 385 -20.36 -1.39 -28.84
N ALA A 386 -21.12 -0.28 -28.72
CA ALA A 386 -21.36 0.39 -27.46
C ALA A 386 -22.10 -0.53 -26.48
N GLY A 387 -21.58 -0.66 -25.26
CA GLY A 387 -22.09 -1.61 -24.26
C GLY A 387 -21.61 -3.05 -24.44
N SER A 388 -20.76 -3.34 -25.45
CA SER A 388 -20.10 -4.66 -25.55
C SER A 388 -18.91 -4.76 -24.60
N PRO A 389 -18.62 -5.95 -24.04
CA PRO A 389 -17.45 -6.12 -23.18
C PRO A 389 -16.15 -5.90 -23.97
N ASN A 390 -15.18 -5.19 -23.39
CA ASN A 390 -13.85 -5.11 -23.97
C ASN A 390 -13.14 -6.48 -23.93
N GLU A 391 -12.01 -6.61 -24.64
CA GLU A 391 -11.29 -7.90 -24.75
C GLU A 391 -10.86 -8.47 -23.39
N LEU A 392 -10.49 -7.60 -22.44
CA LEU A 392 -10.08 -8.01 -21.11
C LEU A 392 -11.28 -8.51 -20.29
N LEU A 393 -12.41 -7.80 -20.32
CA LEU A 393 -13.65 -8.20 -19.64
C LEU A 393 -14.18 -9.52 -20.20
N ALA A 394 -14.19 -9.68 -21.53
CA ALA A 394 -14.58 -10.93 -22.18
C ALA A 394 -13.69 -12.10 -21.75
N PHE A 395 -12.37 -11.90 -21.77
CA PHE A 395 -11.40 -12.90 -21.30
C PHE A 395 -11.62 -13.25 -19.82
N MET A 396 -11.79 -12.24 -18.97
CA MET A 396 -11.93 -12.43 -17.53
C MET A 396 -13.23 -13.16 -17.17
N ARG A 397 -14.33 -12.91 -17.87
CA ARG A 397 -15.57 -13.68 -17.69
C ARG A 397 -15.36 -15.16 -18.01
N GLU A 398 -14.68 -15.48 -19.10
CA GLU A 398 -14.44 -16.87 -19.49
C GLU A 398 -13.48 -17.60 -18.53
N ILE A 399 -12.38 -16.96 -18.13
CA ILE A 399 -11.42 -17.59 -17.21
C ILE A 399 -12.02 -17.73 -15.80
N ALA A 400 -12.79 -16.76 -15.32
CA ALA A 400 -13.45 -16.81 -14.02
C ALA A 400 -14.48 -17.96 -13.94
N ALA A 401 -15.13 -18.29 -15.06
CA ALA A 401 -16.03 -19.45 -15.14
C ALA A 401 -15.30 -20.78 -14.95
N ARG A 402 -14.00 -20.84 -15.25
CA ARG A 402 -13.14 -22.04 -15.16
C ARG A 402 -12.20 -22.04 -13.95
N SER A 403 -12.42 -21.11 -13.02
CA SER A 403 -11.59 -20.95 -11.82
C SER A 403 -12.39 -21.36 -10.58
N ASP A 404 -11.73 -21.86 -9.54
CA ASP A 404 -12.40 -22.07 -8.25
C ASP A 404 -12.53 -20.73 -7.49
N HIS A 405 -11.43 -20.00 -7.32
CA HIS A 405 -11.37 -18.70 -6.68
C HIS A 405 -11.06 -17.57 -7.68
N VAL A 406 -11.64 -16.39 -7.47
CA VAL A 406 -11.35 -15.17 -8.23
C VAL A 406 -11.25 -13.98 -7.29
N LEU A 407 -10.12 -13.28 -7.34
CA LEU A 407 -9.88 -12.05 -6.59
C LEU A 407 -9.61 -10.91 -7.57
N LEU A 408 -10.27 -9.77 -7.37
CA LEU A 408 -10.08 -8.58 -8.17
C LEU A 408 -9.48 -7.48 -7.30
N GLY A 409 -8.49 -6.75 -7.79
CA GLY A 409 -7.88 -5.60 -7.12
C GLY A 409 -8.05 -4.33 -7.94
N THR A 410 -8.57 -3.26 -7.35
CA THR A 410 -8.60 -1.94 -7.98
C THR A 410 -8.62 -0.84 -6.92
N ALA A 411 -8.10 0.34 -7.23
CA ALA A 411 -8.31 1.52 -6.39
C ALA A 411 -9.61 2.25 -6.74
N THR A 412 -10.07 2.11 -7.98
CA THR A 412 -11.27 2.79 -8.47
C THR A 412 -12.22 1.79 -9.13
N PRO A 413 -13.17 1.23 -8.37
CA PRO A 413 -14.13 0.27 -8.91
C PRO A 413 -15.16 0.92 -9.85
N VAL A 414 -15.35 2.24 -9.77
CA VAL A 414 -16.28 3.03 -10.58
C VAL A 414 -15.49 4.18 -11.20
N GLN A 415 -15.40 4.26 -12.53
CA GLN A 415 -14.63 5.31 -13.22
C GLN A 415 -15.51 6.33 -13.92
N THR A 416 -16.53 5.86 -14.62
CA THR A 416 -17.36 6.70 -15.48
C THR A 416 -18.81 6.71 -15.05
N GLN A 417 -19.35 5.53 -14.73
CA GLN A 417 -20.74 5.35 -14.35
C GLN A 417 -20.86 4.26 -13.28
N PRO A 418 -21.84 4.34 -12.36
CA PRO A 418 -22.05 3.32 -11.32
C PRO A 418 -22.17 1.88 -11.86
N GLU A 419 -22.66 1.73 -13.10
CA GLU A 419 -22.79 0.45 -13.80
C GLU A 419 -21.45 -0.25 -14.05
N ASP A 420 -20.33 0.48 -14.06
CA ASP A 420 -18.97 -0.10 -14.23
C ASP A 420 -18.70 -1.17 -13.15
N LEU A 421 -19.25 -1.00 -11.94
CA LEU A 421 -19.13 -1.97 -10.86
C LEU A 421 -19.76 -3.33 -11.24
N TRP A 422 -20.85 -3.35 -12.00
CA TRP A 422 -21.52 -4.60 -12.41
C TRP A 422 -20.69 -5.42 -13.40
N ASP A 423 -19.79 -4.80 -14.15
CA ASP A 423 -18.87 -5.56 -14.99
C ASP A 423 -17.90 -6.37 -14.13
N LEU A 424 -17.39 -5.78 -13.05
CA LEU A 424 -16.50 -6.45 -12.09
C LEU A 424 -17.22 -7.52 -11.28
N ILE A 425 -18.41 -7.20 -10.74
CA ILE A 425 -19.24 -8.17 -10.02
C ILE A 425 -19.69 -9.30 -10.96
N GLY A 426 -19.94 -8.97 -12.23
CA GLY A 426 -20.25 -9.94 -13.28
C GLY A 426 -19.12 -10.94 -13.54
N ILE A 427 -17.86 -10.55 -13.37
CA ILE A 427 -16.70 -11.47 -13.38
C ILE A 427 -16.73 -12.38 -12.14
N LEU A 428 -16.91 -11.80 -10.95
CA LEU A 428 -16.96 -12.56 -9.69
C LEU A 428 -18.08 -13.61 -9.68
N HIS A 429 -19.22 -13.27 -10.29
CA HIS A 429 -20.38 -14.14 -10.40
C HIS A 429 -20.15 -15.39 -11.27
N GLN A 430 -19.19 -15.38 -12.19
CA GLN A 430 -18.95 -16.52 -13.07
C GLN A 430 -18.46 -17.76 -12.33
N GLY A 431 -18.84 -18.94 -12.81
CA GLY A 431 -18.24 -20.22 -12.41
C GLY A 431 -19.08 -21.00 -11.42
N LYS A 432 -18.42 -21.65 -10.45
CA LYS A 432 -19.12 -22.54 -9.52
C LYS A 432 -20.11 -21.74 -8.66
N GLY A 433 -21.39 -22.08 -8.84
CA GLY A 433 -22.45 -21.72 -7.93
C GLY A 433 -23.15 -20.40 -8.21
N ASN A 434 -22.68 -19.52 -9.10
CA ASN A 434 -23.38 -18.28 -9.49
C ASN A 434 -23.93 -17.46 -8.29
N PHE A 435 -23.36 -17.60 -7.10
CA PHE A 435 -24.00 -17.18 -5.85
C PHE A 435 -23.87 -15.68 -5.57
N VAL A 436 -22.98 -14.99 -6.30
CA VAL A 436 -22.66 -13.57 -6.08
C VAL A 436 -23.87 -12.65 -6.35
N LEU A 437 -24.57 -12.84 -7.46
CA LEU A 437 -25.73 -12.05 -7.86
C LEU A 437 -27.05 -12.83 -7.75
N GLY A 438 -26.98 -14.10 -7.37
CA GLY A 438 -28.15 -14.98 -7.36
C GLY A 438 -28.36 -15.68 -8.70
N ASN A 439 -29.57 -16.16 -8.96
CA ASN A 439 -29.91 -16.75 -10.25
C ASN A 439 -30.05 -15.67 -11.34
N ASP A 440 -30.04 -16.10 -12.61
CA ASP A 440 -30.12 -15.21 -13.78
C ASP A 440 -31.35 -14.28 -13.82
N PHE A 441 -32.38 -14.56 -13.03
CA PHE A 441 -33.60 -13.76 -12.95
C PHE A 441 -33.62 -12.78 -11.77
N ALA A 442 -32.65 -12.87 -10.87
CA ALA A 442 -32.56 -12.02 -9.69
C ALA A 442 -32.44 -10.54 -10.10
N PRO A 443 -33.13 -9.61 -9.40
CA PRO A 443 -33.09 -8.19 -9.74
C PRO A 443 -31.66 -7.60 -9.69
N TRP A 444 -30.76 -8.20 -8.92
CA TRP A 444 -29.36 -7.78 -8.78
C TRP A 444 -28.58 -7.77 -10.09
N HIS A 445 -29.02 -8.49 -11.12
CA HIS A 445 -28.43 -8.45 -12.46
C HIS A 445 -28.79 -7.19 -13.25
N ARG A 446 -29.73 -6.37 -12.79
CA ARG A 446 -30.26 -5.19 -13.51
C ARG A 446 -29.93 -3.91 -12.74
N PRO A 447 -28.77 -3.28 -13.00
CA PRO A 447 -28.31 -2.09 -12.27
C PRO A 447 -29.38 -1.00 -12.19
N ARG A 448 -30.10 -0.75 -13.29
CA ARG A 448 -31.16 0.29 -13.37
C ARG A 448 -32.32 0.07 -12.40
N GLU A 449 -32.59 -1.17 -11.98
CA GLU A 449 -33.67 -1.49 -11.03
C GLU A 449 -33.18 -1.38 -9.57
N VAL A 450 -31.90 -1.67 -9.31
CA VAL A 450 -31.37 -1.76 -7.93
C VAL A 450 -30.55 -0.56 -7.51
N LEU A 451 -29.99 0.22 -8.44
CA LEU A 451 -29.21 1.42 -8.15
C LEU A 451 -30.02 2.44 -7.31
N PRO A 452 -31.28 2.77 -7.64
CA PRO A 452 -32.09 3.68 -6.80
C PRO A 452 -32.28 3.16 -5.37
N ILE A 453 -32.29 1.84 -5.18
CA ILE A 453 -32.41 1.22 -3.85
C ILE A 453 -31.10 1.35 -3.07
N LEU A 454 -29.96 1.16 -3.76
CA LEU A 454 -28.64 1.26 -3.15
C LEU A 454 -28.22 2.71 -2.85
N SER A 455 -28.62 3.68 -3.69
CA SER A 455 -28.46 5.11 -3.42
C SER A 455 -29.46 5.64 -2.39
N GLY A 456 -30.53 4.90 -2.09
CA GLY A 456 -31.56 5.33 -1.15
C GLY A 456 -32.61 6.26 -1.74
N GLU A 457 -32.56 6.53 -3.05
CA GLU A 457 -33.61 7.22 -3.79
C GLU A 457 -34.96 6.46 -3.75
N GLN A 458 -34.89 5.14 -3.69
CA GLN A 458 -36.05 4.25 -3.62
C GLN A 458 -35.99 3.37 -2.37
N GLU A 459 -36.99 3.49 -1.51
CA GLU A 459 -37.15 2.59 -0.37
C GLU A 459 -37.91 1.32 -0.74
N VAL A 460 -37.51 0.20 -0.13
CA VAL A 460 -38.23 -1.07 -0.25
C VAL A 460 -39.13 -1.24 0.97
N THR A 461 -40.43 -1.05 0.77
CA THR A 461 -41.46 -1.21 1.81
C THR A 461 -42.33 -2.45 1.60
N ASP A 462 -42.49 -2.89 0.35
CA ASP A 462 -43.27 -4.08 0.04
C ASP A 462 -42.48 -5.37 0.35
N VAL A 463 -43.06 -6.21 1.21
CA VAL A 463 -42.47 -7.50 1.62
C VAL A 463 -42.31 -8.46 0.44
N GLY A 464 -43.23 -8.43 -0.53
CA GLY A 464 -43.16 -9.27 -1.72
C GLY A 464 -41.93 -8.94 -2.56
N PHE A 465 -41.67 -7.66 -2.80
CA PHE A 465 -40.49 -7.18 -3.51
C PHE A 465 -39.20 -7.36 -2.69
N ALA A 466 -39.24 -7.11 -1.38
CA ALA A 466 -38.13 -7.42 -0.48
C ALA A 466 -37.74 -8.91 -0.55
N TRP A 467 -38.73 -9.81 -0.60
CA TRP A 467 -38.49 -11.23 -0.76
C TRP A 467 -37.85 -11.58 -2.12
N GLN A 468 -38.22 -10.89 -3.20
CA GLN A 468 -37.58 -11.09 -4.51
C GLN A 468 -36.09 -10.73 -4.49
N LEU A 469 -35.72 -9.69 -3.75
CA LEU A 469 -34.34 -9.28 -3.54
C LEU A 469 -33.57 -10.24 -2.61
N LEU A 470 -34.23 -10.77 -1.56
CA LEU A 470 -33.59 -11.67 -0.59
C LEU A 470 -33.47 -13.10 -1.08
N ARG A 471 -34.45 -13.67 -1.79
CA ARG A 471 -34.47 -15.12 -2.07
C ARG A 471 -33.36 -15.62 -2.99
N SER A 472 -32.70 -14.72 -3.72
CA SER A 472 -31.58 -15.03 -4.61
C SER A 472 -30.67 -13.81 -4.83
N PRO A 473 -29.46 -13.77 -4.24
CA PRO A 473 -28.91 -14.75 -3.31
C PRO A 473 -29.43 -14.52 -1.89
N LEU A 474 -29.95 -15.58 -1.27
CA LEU A 474 -30.31 -15.63 0.14
C LEU A 474 -29.07 -15.57 1.03
N PRO A 475 -28.96 -14.55 1.89
CA PRO A 475 -27.81 -14.41 2.78
C PRO A 475 -27.65 -15.60 3.73
N LEU A 476 -26.40 -15.96 4.01
CA LEU A 476 -26.07 -16.87 5.09
C LEU A 476 -26.12 -16.12 6.43
N VAL A 477 -26.36 -16.82 7.54
CA VAL A 477 -26.44 -16.23 8.88
C VAL A 477 -25.14 -15.49 9.22
N ASP A 478 -23.99 -16.12 8.98
CA ASP A 478 -22.67 -15.54 9.27
C ASP A 478 -22.17 -14.58 8.19
N SER A 479 -22.99 -14.25 7.20
CA SER A 479 -22.62 -13.23 6.22
C SER A 479 -22.55 -11.85 6.90
N THR A 480 -23.36 -11.58 7.92
CA THR A 480 -23.38 -10.29 8.64
C THR A 480 -23.06 -10.45 10.14
N GLN A 481 -22.53 -9.38 10.73
CA GLN A 481 -22.33 -9.25 12.18
C GLN A 481 -23.47 -8.47 12.85
N GLU A 482 -24.42 -7.90 12.08
CA GLU A 482 -25.55 -7.16 12.67
C GLU A 482 -26.55 -8.14 13.32
N PRO A 483 -26.81 -8.05 14.64
CA PRO A 483 -27.53 -9.09 15.36
C PRO A 483 -28.96 -9.36 14.88
N ARG A 484 -29.71 -8.34 14.43
CA ARG A 484 -31.09 -8.54 13.97
C ARG A 484 -31.17 -9.07 12.54
N ALA A 485 -30.29 -8.63 11.65
CA ALA A 485 -30.13 -9.21 10.32
C ALA A 485 -29.72 -10.69 10.41
N ARG A 486 -28.80 -11.04 11.33
CA ARG A 486 -28.48 -12.45 11.67
C ARG A 486 -29.73 -13.22 12.12
N LYS A 487 -30.53 -12.63 13.02
CA LYS A 487 -31.79 -13.24 13.49
C LYS A 487 -32.79 -13.46 12.34
N LEU A 488 -32.98 -12.45 11.48
CA LEU A 488 -33.83 -12.53 10.29
C LEU A 488 -33.37 -13.64 9.34
N PHE A 489 -32.08 -13.68 9.01
CA PHE A 489 -31.53 -14.72 8.12
C PHE A 489 -31.64 -16.11 8.74
N SER A 490 -31.41 -16.24 10.05
CA SER A 490 -31.59 -17.51 10.76
C SER A 490 -33.05 -17.98 10.73
N ALA A 491 -34.00 -17.09 10.99
CA ALA A 491 -35.43 -17.40 10.99
C ALA A 491 -35.92 -17.83 9.59
N ILE A 492 -35.56 -17.06 8.55
CA ILE A 492 -35.87 -17.42 7.16
C ILE A 492 -35.32 -18.81 6.81
N ARG A 493 -34.06 -19.09 7.14
CA ARG A 493 -33.44 -20.38 6.80
C ARG A 493 -34.07 -21.54 7.55
N GLN A 494 -34.44 -21.34 8.81
CA GLN A 494 -35.13 -22.33 9.63
C GLN A 494 -36.52 -22.67 9.08
N ASP A 495 -37.32 -21.65 8.76
CA ASP A 495 -38.67 -21.81 8.18
C ASP A 495 -38.62 -22.57 6.85
N LEU A 496 -37.62 -22.26 6.03
CA LEU A 496 -37.47 -22.87 4.72
C LEU A 496 -36.73 -24.22 4.76
N GLY A 497 -36.17 -24.62 5.90
CA GLY A 497 -35.40 -25.86 6.06
C GLY A 497 -34.10 -25.89 5.25
N LEU A 498 -33.47 -24.73 5.06
CA LEU A 498 -32.27 -24.60 4.22
C LEU A 498 -31.01 -25.02 4.97
N VAL A 499 -30.15 -25.81 4.34
CA VAL A 499 -28.86 -26.22 4.92
C VAL A 499 -27.79 -25.16 4.69
N ASN A 500 -26.73 -25.15 5.50
CA ASN A 500 -25.61 -24.21 5.32
C ASN A 500 -24.97 -24.37 3.93
N GLY A 501 -24.76 -23.25 3.23
CA GLY A 501 -24.26 -23.20 1.86
C GLY A 501 -25.33 -23.00 0.78
N GLU A 502 -26.61 -23.26 1.08
CA GLU A 502 -27.71 -22.93 0.16
C GLU A 502 -27.95 -21.42 0.13
N TRP A 503 -27.69 -20.81 -1.02
CA TRP A 503 -27.78 -19.36 -1.25
C TRP A 503 -29.02 -18.99 -2.08
N GLN A 504 -29.93 -19.90 -2.39
CA GLN A 504 -31.15 -19.57 -3.11
C GLN A 504 -32.32 -20.48 -2.72
N THR A 505 -33.53 -20.00 -2.99
CA THR A 505 -34.76 -20.77 -2.81
C THR A 505 -35.81 -20.43 -3.87
N THR A 506 -36.60 -21.43 -4.26
CA THR A 506 -37.77 -21.24 -5.14
C THR A 506 -39.05 -20.95 -4.35
N LYS A 507 -39.00 -21.02 -3.02
CA LYS A 507 -40.13 -20.78 -2.11
C LYS A 507 -40.57 -19.32 -2.13
N THR A 508 -41.85 -19.08 -1.86
CA THR A 508 -42.48 -17.75 -1.86
C THR A 508 -42.52 -17.17 -0.45
N ALA A 509 -42.78 -15.86 -0.33
CA ALA A 509 -42.88 -15.19 0.98
C ALA A 509 -44.00 -15.77 1.87
N THR A 510 -45.00 -16.42 1.26
CA THR A 510 -46.07 -17.13 1.97
C THR A 510 -45.60 -18.39 2.69
N ASP A 511 -44.46 -18.97 2.26
CA ASP A 511 -43.87 -20.15 2.90
C ASP A 511 -43.11 -19.81 4.20
N LEU A 512 -42.90 -18.52 4.47
CA LEU A 512 -42.38 -18.04 5.75
C LEU A 512 -43.48 -18.05 6.82
N THR A 513 -43.10 -18.22 8.08
CA THR A 513 -44.02 -18.06 9.21
C THR A 513 -44.47 -16.60 9.35
N GLU A 514 -45.55 -16.38 10.09
CA GLU A 514 -46.03 -15.03 10.42
C GLU A 514 -44.95 -14.25 11.18
N ASP A 515 -44.38 -14.84 12.23
CA ASP A 515 -43.26 -14.28 13.01
C ASP A 515 -42.07 -13.85 12.12
N THR A 516 -41.64 -14.68 11.16
CA THR A 516 -40.52 -14.32 10.27
C THR A 516 -40.87 -13.18 9.33
N ARG A 517 -42.12 -13.10 8.86
CA ARG A 517 -42.59 -11.96 8.05
C ARG A 517 -42.64 -10.66 8.87
N GLU A 518 -43.10 -10.72 10.11
CA GLU A 518 -43.07 -9.57 11.02
C GLU A 518 -41.62 -9.09 11.27
N ILE A 519 -40.67 -10.00 11.50
CA ILE A 519 -39.25 -9.62 11.64
C ILE A 519 -38.71 -8.95 10.37
N LEU A 520 -39.12 -9.44 9.19
CA LEU A 520 -38.73 -8.84 7.92
C LEU A 520 -39.31 -7.43 7.76
N GLU A 521 -40.60 -7.24 8.05
CA GLU A 521 -41.28 -5.94 8.03
C GLU A 521 -40.59 -4.94 8.96
N ASP A 522 -40.32 -5.34 10.21
CA ASP A 522 -39.60 -4.52 11.20
C ASP A 522 -38.20 -4.09 10.69
N GLU A 523 -37.46 -4.99 10.02
CA GLU A 523 -36.14 -4.66 9.49
C GLU A 523 -36.19 -3.78 8.23
N LEU A 524 -37.26 -3.83 7.44
CA LEU A 524 -37.48 -2.91 6.30
C LEU A 524 -37.74 -1.48 6.78
N GLU A 525 -38.44 -1.30 7.90
CA GLU A 525 -38.68 0.02 8.50
C GLU A 525 -37.46 0.57 9.25
N ARG A 526 -36.59 -0.32 9.74
CA ARG A 526 -35.43 0.07 10.53
C ARG A 526 -34.37 0.82 9.71
N ARG A 527 -33.77 1.84 10.33
CA ARG A 527 -32.61 2.57 9.82
C ARG A 527 -31.45 2.44 10.79
N ILE A 528 -30.26 2.16 10.28
CA ILE A 528 -29.01 2.23 11.05
C ILE A 528 -28.11 3.25 10.39
N SER A 529 -27.78 4.31 11.12
CA SER A 529 -26.99 5.44 10.60
C SER A 529 -27.57 6.02 9.30
N GLY A 530 -28.90 6.07 9.19
CA GLY A 530 -29.62 6.57 8.02
C GLY A 530 -29.84 5.55 6.89
N ALA A 531 -29.20 4.37 6.92
CA ALA A 531 -29.31 3.38 5.84
C ALA A 531 -30.40 2.33 6.08
N THR A 532 -31.12 1.96 5.02
CA THR A 532 -32.15 0.90 4.98
C THR A 532 -31.54 -0.51 5.00
N LEU A 533 -32.36 -1.56 5.13
CA LEU A 533 -31.87 -2.95 5.09
C LEU A 533 -31.06 -3.25 3.82
N PHE A 534 -31.59 -2.96 2.64
CA PHE A 534 -30.94 -3.33 1.37
C PHE A 534 -29.74 -2.44 1.00
N GLN A 535 -29.63 -1.24 1.56
CA GLN A 535 -28.38 -0.46 1.46
C GLN A 535 -27.24 -1.11 2.26
N ARG A 536 -27.56 -1.74 3.40
CA ARG A 536 -26.58 -2.40 4.29
C ARG A 536 -26.30 -3.85 3.92
N GLU A 537 -27.35 -4.58 3.50
CA GLU A 537 -27.38 -6.03 3.36
C GLU A 537 -27.67 -6.48 1.92
N ASN A 538 -26.84 -6.06 0.97
CA ASN A 538 -26.93 -6.48 -0.44
C ASN A 538 -25.73 -7.36 -0.86
N PRO A 539 -25.83 -8.03 -2.03
CA PRO A 539 -24.75 -8.88 -2.51
C PRO A 539 -23.46 -8.12 -2.83
N LEU A 540 -23.54 -6.87 -3.30
CA LEU A 540 -22.34 -6.10 -3.62
C LEU A 540 -21.49 -5.86 -2.37
N VAL A 541 -22.09 -5.43 -1.26
CA VAL A 541 -21.38 -5.23 0.01
C VAL A 541 -20.80 -6.56 0.54
N ARG A 542 -21.39 -7.72 0.23
CA ARG A 542 -20.83 -9.05 0.62
C ARG A 542 -19.56 -9.43 -0.14
N HIS A 543 -19.36 -8.85 -1.31
CA HIS A 543 -18.30 -9.24 -2.25
C HIS A 543 -17.29 -8.13 -2.53
N VAL A 544 -17.55 -6.90 -2.11
CA VAL A 544 -16.66 -5.74 -2.30
C VAL A 544 -16.12 -5.28 -0.97
N VAL A 545 -14.83 -5.45 -0.76
CA VAL A 545 -14.08 -4.90 0.36
C VAL A 545 -13.55 -3.53 -0.06
N LEU A 546 -14.20 -2.48 0.42
CA LEU A 546 -13.81 -1.09 0.18
C LEU A 546 -13.46 -0.43 1.51
N ARG A 547 -12.22 0.01 1.64
CA ARG A 547 -11.79 0.80 2.80
C ARG A 547 -11.20 2.12 2.32
N LYS A 548 -11.75 3.19 2.86
CA LYS A 548 -11.25 4.55 2.64
C LYS A 548 -10.14 4.86 3.62
N ARG A 549 -9.15 5.62 3.17
CA ARG A 549 -8.04 6.06 4.01
C ARG A 549 -8.55 6.86 5.20
N VAL A 550 -9.50 7.76 4.95
CA VAL A 550 -10.09 8.61 5.99
C VAL A 550 -10.70 7.76 7.11
N SER A 551 -11.43 6.70 6.77
CA SER A 551 -12.02 5.78 7.76
C SER A 551 -10.96 5.08 8.61
N LEU A 552 -9.84 4.66 8.01
CA LEU A 552 -8.73 4.04 8.74
C LEU A 552 -7.99 5.05 9.63
N GLU A 553 -7.87 6.29 9.17
CA GLU A 553 -7.26 7.38 9.93
C GLU A 553 -8.13 7.82 11.12
N GLU A 554 -9.46 7.86 10.96
CA GLU A 554 -10.42 8.14 12.03
C GLU A 554 -10.47 7.01 13.06
N ALA A 555 -10.32 5.76 12.62
CA ALA A 555 -10.20 4.59 13.49
C ALA A 555 -8.83 4.51 14.21
N GLY A 556 -7.89 5.42 13.92
CA GLY A 556 -6.55 5.42 14.52
C GLY A 556 -5.64 4.28 14.02
N LEU A 557 -6.03 3.59 12.95
CA LEU A 557 -5.27 2.49 12.35
C LEU A 557 -4.21 2.99 11.36
N LEU A 558 -4.41 4.17 10.79
CA LEU A 558 -3.48 4.81 9.87
C LEU A 558 -3.10 6.21 10.36
N THR A 559 -1.82 6.55 10.28
CA THR A 559 -1.35 7.90 10.61
C THR A 559 -1.81 8.89 9.55
N LYS A 560 -2.50 9.95 9.97
CA LYS A 560 -2.88 11.08 9.11
C LYS A 560 -1.62 11.76 8.60
N VAL A 561 -1.45 11.78 7.28
CA VAL A 561 -0.40 12.56 6.60
C VAL A 561 -1.11 13.69 5.87
N GLY A 562 -0.84 14.92 6.29
CA GLY A 562 -1.38 16.11 5.64
C GLY A 562 -0.72 16.35 4.29
N VAL A 563 -1.42 17.07 3.41
CA VAL A 563 -0.86 17.57 2.16
C VAL A 563 -1.03 19.07 2.11
N ASP A 564 0.11 19.75 2.06
CA ASP A 564 0.19 21.19 1.88
C ASP A 564 0.21 21.48 0.38
N VAL A 565 -0.87 22.04 -0.14
CA VAL A 565 -1.05 22.30 -1.58
C VAL A 565 -0.52 23.69 -1.93
N HIS A 566 0.47 23.73 -2.81
CA HIS A 566 1.08 24.92 -3.37
C HIS A 566 0.62 25.12 -4.83
N PRO A 567 0.60 26.37 -5.35
CA PRO A 567 1.02 27.59 -4.69
C PRO A 567 0.00 28.07 -3.63
N ASP A 568 0.47 28.34 -2.41
CA ASP A 568 -0.29 29.01 -1.35
C ASP A 568 0.55 30.11 -0.70
N ARG A 569 0.05 31.34 -0.75
CA ARG A 569 0.69 32.53 -0.17
C ARG A 569 0.97 32.39 1.33
N GLN A 570 0.19 31.58 2.05
CA GLN A 570 0.34 31.38 3.49
C GLN A 570 1.44 30.37 3.86
N LEU A 571 1.88 29.55 2.91
CA LEU A 571 2.81 28.44 3.15
C LEU A 571 4.24 28.73 2.66
N VAL A 572 4.44 29.80 1.88
CA VAL A 572 5.74 30.21 1.35
C VAL A 572 6.56 31.03 2.36
N GLY A 573 7.89 30.93 2.28
CA GLY A 573 8.79 31.67 3.16
C GLY A 573 8.81 33.18 2.90
N ASP A 574 8.56 33.62 1.65
CA ASP A 574 8.55 35.03 1.24
C ASP A 574 7.37 35.36 0.30
N PRO A 575 6.32 36.04 0.81
CA PRO A 575 5.16 36.43 0.02
C PRO A 575 5.47 37.35 -1.17
N CYS A 576 6.57 38.09 -1.17
CA CYS A 576 6.92 38.98 -2.27
C CYS A 576 7.33 38.20 -3.53
N TRP A 577 8.05 37.09 -3.37
CA TRP A 577 8.39 36.23 -4.50
C TRP A 577 7.19 35.45 -5.02
N PHE A 578 6.27 35.08 -4.13
CA PHE A 578 4.99 34.52 -4.53
C PHE A 578 4.23 35.46 -5.45
N ASP A 579 4.06 36.73 -5.05
CA ASP A 579 3.35 37.74 -5.84
C ASP A 579 4.06 38.04 -7.19
N ALA A 580 5.37 37.81 -7.26
CA ALA A 580 6.16 37.97 -8.48
C ALA A 580 5.97 36.80 -9.47
N LEU A 581 5.77 35.57 -8.98
CA LEU A 581 5.59 34.38 -9.82
C LEU A 581 4.13 34.08 -10.13
N PHE A 582 3.22 34.37 -9.19
CA PHE A 582 1.83 33.96 -9.24
C PHE A 582 0.87 35.17 -9.23
N GLU A 583 -0.19 35.06 -10.02
CA GLU A 583 -1.42 35.85 -9.89
C GLU A 583 -2.47 34.90 -9.27
N ALA A 584 -2.89 35.18 -8.05
CA ALA A 584 -3.67 34.25 -7.21
C ALA A 584 -2.99 32.87 -7.06
N LYS A 585 -3.39 31.88 -7.87
CA LYS A 585 -2.84 30.51 -7.87
C LYS A 585 -2.20 30.10 -9.21
N ALA A 586 -2.25 30.95 -10.23
CA ALA A 586 -1.73 30.68 -11.55
C ALA A 586 -0.41 31.43 -11.79
N LEU A 587 0.50 30.83 -12.54
CA LEU A 587 1.78 31.42 -12.93
C LEU A 587 1.55 32.59 -13.88
N ARG A 588 2.12 33.75 -13.55
CA ARG A 588 2.09 34.94 -14.42
C ARG A 588 2.71 34.60 -15.77
N THR A 589 1.98 34.89 -16.84
CA THR A 589 2.45 34.70 -18.21
C THR A 589 2.81 36.03 -18.85
N ASN A 590 3.78 36.02 -19.77
CA ASN A 590 4.12 37.22 -20.56
C ASN A 590 3.22 37.33 -21.82
N GLU A 591 3.26 38.49 -22.48
CA GLU A 591 2.41 38.71 -23.68
C GLU A 591 2.76 37.75 -24.82
N ASN A 592 4.03 37.39 -24.99
CA ASN A 592 4.47 36.42 -26.01
C ASN A 592 3.81 35.05 -25.80
N PHE A 593 3.71 34.57 -24.55
CA PHE A 593 3.02 33.34 -24.20
C PHE A 593 1.52 33.44 -24.49
N ARG A 594 0.87 34.55 -24.12
CA ARG A 594 -0.56 34.76 -24.37
C ARG A 594 -0.87 34.78 -25.86
N GLU A 595 -0.02 35.42 -26.66
CA GLU A 595 -0.14 35.42 -28.12
C GLU A 595 0.08 34.01 -28.71
N ALA A 596 1.11 33.28 -28.25
CA ALA A 596 1.33 31.89 -28.65
C ALA A 596 0.10 31.00 -28.33
N TYR A 597 -0.47 31.14 -27.14
CA TYR A 597 -1.66 30.40 -26.73
C TYR A 597 -2.89 30.74 -27.59
N ARG A 598 -3.05 32.01 -27.99
CA ARG A 598 -4.10 32.42 -28.96
C ARG A 598 -3.90 31.76 -30.33
N GLU A 599 -2.66 31.69 -30.83
CA GLU A 599 -2.37 31.00 -32.10
C GLU A 599 -2.64 29.49 -32.00
N ALA A 600 -2.35 28.86 -30.86
CA ALA A 600 -2.68 27.45 -30.61
C ALA A 600 -4.19 27.19 -30.68
N ARG A 601 -5.01 28.08 -30.11
CA ARG A 601 -6.48 28.04 -30.23
C ARG A 601 -6.97 28.22 -31.66
N LEU A 602 -6.33 29.11 -32.43
CA LEU A 602 -6.65 29.28 -33.84
C LEU A 602 -6.32 28.02 -34.64
N PHE A 603 -5.24 27.33 -34.30
CA PHE A 603 -4.88 26.06 -34.93
C PHE A 603 -5.95 24.99 -34.63
N GLY A 604 -6.38 24.85 -33.38
CA GLY A 604 -7.48 23.95 -33.01
C GLY A 604 -8.77 24.26 -33.78
N LYS A 605 -9.12 25.55 -33.94
CA LYS A 605 -10.29 25.96 -34.75
C LYS A 605 -10.13 25.60 -36.24
N ALA A 606 -8.94 25.81 -36.82
CA ALA A 606 -8.66 25.44 -38.21
C ALA A 606 -8.79 23.92 -38.42
N LEU A 607 -8.28 23.12 -37.47
CA LEU A 607 -8.40 21.66 -37.48
C LEU A 607 -9.86 21.20 -37.36
N GLY A 608 -10.65 21.83 -36.48
CA GLY A 608 -12.07 21.50 -36.28
C GLY A 608 -12.93 21.70 -37.54
N LYS A 609 -12.56 22.64 -38.44
CA LYS A 609 -13.26 22.83 -39.72
C LYS A 609 -13.16 21.61 -40.66
N ARG A 610 -12.19 20.70 -40.45
CA ARG A 610 -12.00 19.50 -41.28
C ARG A 610 -12.97 18.36 -40.95
N GLY A 611 -13.69 18.42 -39.83
CA GLY A 611 -14.62 17.37 -39.39
C GLY A 611 -13.98 15.99 -39.10
N LYS A 612 -12.67 15.84 -39.30
CA LYS A 612 -11.85 14.67 -38.98
C LYS A 612 -10.83 15.05 -37.92
N GLY A 613 -11.25 14.92 -36.67
CA GLY A 613 -10.42 15.08 -35.49
C GLY A 613 -11.35 15.07 -34.28
N GLY A 614 -11.18 14.10 -33.38
CA GLY A 614 -11.91 14.12 -32.11
C GLY A 614 -11.63 15.42 -31.34
N GLY A 615 -12.48 15.77 -30.37
CA GLY A 615 -12.30 16.95 -29.52
C GLY A 615 -10.91 17.02 -28.89
N PHE A 616 -10.31 15.88 -28.58
CA PHE A 616 -8.94 15.73 -28.10
C PHE A 616 -7.86 16.35 -29.03
N MET A 617 -7.91 16.07 -30.33
CA MET A 617 -6.92 16.57 -31.31
C MET A 617 -6.97 18.09 -31.47
N LYS A 618 -8.12 18.70 -31.17
CA LYS A 618 -8.34 20.16 -31.22
C LYS A 618 -7.58 20.90 -30.11
N ASN A 619 -7.45 20.28 -28.94
CA ASN A 619 -6.88 20.90 -27.74
C ASN A 619 -5.42 20.51 -27.49
N LEU A 620 -4.87 19.57 -28.27
CA LEU A 620 -3.50 19.06 -28.11
C LEU A 620 -2.46 20.18 -28.08
N MET A 621 -2.49 21.13 -29.01
CA MET A 621 -1.51 22.23 -29.04
C MET A 621 -1.60 23.14 -27.82
N GLU A 622 -2.82 23.38 -27.32
CA GLU A 622 -3.04 24.18 -26.10
C GLU A 622 -2.40 23.50 -24.89
N GLN A 623 -2.65 22.20 -24.70
CA GLN A 623 -2.07 21.41 -23.60
C GLN A 623 -0.53 21.35 -23.68
N ARG A 624 0.01 21.18 -24.89
CA ARG A 624 1.45 21.03 -25.12
C ARG A 624 2.23 22.30 -24.79
N ILE A 625 1.72 23.47 -25.18
CA ILE A 625 2.34 24.76 -24.84
C ILE A 625 2.18 25.06 -23.36
N CYS A 626 1.02 24.73 -22.77
CA CYS A 626 0.85 24.84 -21.34
C CYS A 626 1.85 23.97 -20.58
N SER A 627 2.26 22.82 -21.13
CA SER A 627 3.21 21.94 -20.47
C SER A 627 4.64 22.44 -20.43
N SER A 628 5.17 22.78 -21.60
CA SER A 628 6.42 23.54 -21.71
C SER A 628 6.50 24.20 -23.07
N ILE A 629 7.24 25.30 -23.15
CA ILE A 629 7.54 25.95 -24.43
C ILE A 629 8.22 24.95 -25.38
N GLN A 630 9.13 24.12 -24.83
CA GLN A 630 9.85 23.09 -25.57
C GLN A 630 8.92 22.03 -26.16
N ALA A 631 7.93 21.56 -25.39
CA ALA A 631 6.91 20.62 -25.88
C ALA A 631 6.07 21.24 -27.00
N GLY A 632 5.65 22.50 -26.85
CA GLY A 632 4.94 23.26 -27.89
C GLY A 632 5.75 23.36 -29.20
N LEU A 633 7.03 23.75 -29.11
CA LEU A 633 7.93 23.85 -30.26
C LEU A 633 8.17 22.50 -30.93
N SER A 634 8.45 21.45 -30.14
CA SER A 634 8.68 20.09 -30.62
C SER A 634 7.47 19.59 -31.44
N THR A 635 6.27 19.74 -30.89
CA THR A 635 5.02 19.35 -31.57
C THR A 635 4.77 20.16 -32.83
N ALA A 636 4.87 21.49 -32.75
CA ALA A 636 4.59 22.35 -33.91
C ALA A 636 5.55 22.06 -35.08
N ARG A 637 6.86 21.87 -34.79
CA ARG A 637 7.87 21.52 -35.80
C ARG A 637 7.60 20.14 -36.41
N MET A 638 7.28 19.15 -35.57
CA MET A 638 6.95 17.79 -36.01
C MET A 638 5.75 17.76 -36.98
N LEU A 639 4.71 18.56 -36.67
CA LEU A 639 3.54 18.72 -37.53
C LEU A 639 3.85 19.40 -38.86
N LEU A 640 4.71 20.42 -38.87
CA LEU A 640 5.15 21.09 -40.09
C LEU A 640 5.99 20.19 -41.01
N GLU A 641 6.76 19.26 -40.43
CA GLU A 641 7.51 18.23 -41.15
C GLU A 641 6.63 17.11 -41.71
N GLY A 642 5.32 17.12 -41.44
CA GLY A 642 4.37 16.11 -41.91
C GLY A 642 4.48 14.78 -41.17
N ARG A 643 5.15 14.75 -40.01
CA ARG A 643 5.22 13.56 -39.16
C ARG A 643 3.93 13.40 -38.36
N THR A 644 3.54 12.16 -38.16
CA THR A 644 2.37 11.79 -37.38
C THR A 644 2.71 11.77 -35.90
N ILE A 645 1.84 12.37 -35.08
CA ILE A 645 1.94 12.32 -33.63
C ILE A 645 1.19 11.10 -33.14
N HIS A 646 1.89 10.19 -32.46
CA HIS A 646 1.28 9.11 -31.70
C HIS A 646 1.44 9.43 -30.23
N GLN A 647 0.33 9.53 -29.49
CA GLN A 647 0.36 9.70 -28.05
C GLN A 647 -0.01 8.36 -27.41
N GLU A 648 0.88 7.82 -26.58
CA GLU A 648 0.79 6.47 -26.02
C GLU A 648 -0.21 6.34 -24.84
N GLU A 649 -0.80 7.45 -24.36
CA GLU A 649 -1.44 7.50 -23.02
C GLU A 649 -2.96 7.81 -22.98
N ASP A 650 -3.63 8.06 -24.11
CA ASP A 650 -5.09 8.25 -24.16
C ASP A 650 -5.77 7.28 -25.15
N GLU A 651 -6.99 6.83 -24.80
CA GLU A 651 -7.77 5.77 -25.48
C GLU A 651 -8.22 6.10 -26.91
N GLN A 652 -7.71 7.16 -27.55
CA GLN A 652 -8.03 7.56 -28.92
C GLN A 652 -6.75 7.68 -29.75
N GLU A 653 -6.45 6.65 -30.56
CA GLU A 653 -5.44 6.73 -31.61
C GLU A 653 -5.92 7.70 -32.70
N GLY A 654 -5.24 8.83 -32.86
CA GLY A 654 -5.51 9.83 -33.89
C GLY A 654 -4.25 10.28 -34.58
N ASP A 655 -4.11 9.96 -35.86
CA ASP A 655 -3.01 10.47 -36.69
C ASP A 655 -3.23 11.96 -37.01
N LEU A 656 -2.49 12.86 -36.36
CA LEU A 656 -2.52 14.29 -36.70
C LEU A 656 -1.51 14.60 -37.82
N LYS A 657 -2.00 15.13 -38.94
CA LYS A 657 -1.19 15.69 -40.04
C LYS A 657 -1.74 17.06 -40.46
N VAL A 658 -0.81 17.96 -40.79
CA VAL A 658 -1.13 19.28 -41.38
C VAL A 658 -1.48 19.09 -42.84
N GLU A 659 -2.69 19.48 -43.23
CA GLU A 659 -3.23 19.30 -44.58
C GLU A 659 -3.60 20.61 -45.26
N SER A 660 -3.84 21.68 -44.50
CA SER A 660 -4.25 22.98 -45.06
C SER A 660 -3.16 24.06 -44.96
N GLY A 661 -3.22 25.03 -45.88
CA GLY A 661 -2.36 26.23 -45.84
C GLY A 661 -2.62 27.09 -44.59
N GLU A 662 -3.87 27.17 -44.14
CA GLU A 662 -4.29 27.90 -42.93
C GLU A 662 -3.65 27.28 -41.67
N GLU A 663 -3.68 25.95 -41.52
CA GLU A 663 -3.02 25.23 -40.42
C GLU A 663 -1.51 25.49 -40.38
N ARG A 664 -0.86 25.43 -41.54
CA ARG A 664 0.59 25.63 -41.66
C ARG A 664 0.99 27.06 -41.28
N GLU A 665 0.21 28.06 -41.71
CA GLU A 665 0.47 29.46 -41.40
C GLU A 665 0.33 29.76 -39.91
N VAL A 666 -0.72 29.23 -39.27
CA VAL A 666 -0.93 29.36 -37.82
C VAL A 666 0.22 28.70 -37.04
N LEU A 667 0.66 27.49 -37.44
CA LEU A 667 1.79 26.82 -36.79
C LEU A 667 3.11 27.59 -36.91
N LEU A 668 3.37 28.21 -38.07
CA LEU A 668 4.57 29.05 -38.26
C LEU A 668 4.54 30.30 -37.36
N ARG A 669 3.38 30.97 -37.26
CA ARG A 669 3.21 32.08 -36.32
C ARG A 669 3.40 31.62 -34.88
N LEU A 670 2.82 30.48 -34.51
CA LEU A 670 2.97 29.89 -33.19
C LEU A 670 4.44 29.64 -32.84
N ILE A 671 5.20 28.97 -33.72
CA ILE A 671 6.64 28.70 -33.51
C ILE A 671 7.40 30.00 -33.33
N SER A 672 7.15 30.99 -34.20
CA SER A 672 7.80 32.29 -34.09
C SER A 672 7.52 32.92 -32.73
N ARG A 673 6.30 32.86 -32.19
CA ARG A 673 5.99 33.41 -30.86
C ARG A 673 6.68 32.64 -29.73
N LEU A 674 6.69 31.31 -29.80
CA LEU A 674 7.33 30.47 -28.79
C LEU A 674 8.85 30.68 -28.74
N GLU A 675 9.51 30.90 -29.88
CA GLU A 675 10.96 31.19 -29.95
C GLU A 675 11.35 32.54 -29.35
N HIS A 676 10.41 33.48 -29.20
CA HIS A 676 10.64 34.78 -28.55
C HIS A 676 10.42 34.74 -27.03
N ILE A 677 10.15 33.57 -26.45
CA ILE A 677 10.04 33.41 -25.00
C ILE A 677 11.39 32.91 -24.49
N GLU A 678 12.10 33.77 -23.75
CA GLU A 678 13.46 33.49 -23.27
C GLU A 678 13.48 32.49 -22.11
N GLU A 679 12.50 32.56 -21.21
CA GLU A 679 12.42 31.71 -20.02
C GLU A 679 11.04 31.08 -19.87
N ASP A 680 11.00 29.79 -19.52
CA ASP A 680 9.76 29.06 -19.27
C ASP A 680 9.23 29.35 -17.85
N PRO A 681 7.99 29.87 -17.71
CA PRO A 681 7.43 30.19 -16.40
C PRO A 681 7.39 29.01 -15.43
N LYS A 682 7.12 27.80 -15.92
CA LYS A 682 7.04 26.59 -15.08
C LYS A 682 8.41 26.15 -14.61
N LEU A 683 9.42 26.18 -15.47
CA LEU A 683 10.79 25.87 -15.07
C LEU A 683 11.31 26.87 -14.02
N ASN A 684 11.02 28.16 -14.20
CA ASN A 684 11.37 29.19 -13.22
C ASN A 684 10.71 28.94 -11.85
N ALA A 685 9.43 28.54 -11.85
CA ALA A 685 8.75 28.16 -10.63
C ALA A 685 9.37 26.91 -9.97
N VAL A 686 9.67 25.86 -10.75
CA VAL A 686 10.37 24.67 -10.25
C VAL A 686 11.67 25.07 -9.57
N ILE A 687 12.52 25.85 -10.23
CA ILE A 687 13.80 26.32 -9.70
C ILE A 687 13.60 27.11 -8.40
N HIS A 688 12.59 27.99 -8.35
CA HIS A 688 12.28 28.76 -7.16
C HIS A 688 12.00 27.86 -5.94
N TYR A 689 11.13 26.86 -6.08
CA TYR A 689 10.81 25.95 -4.97
C TYR A 689 12.01 25.06 -4.58
N LEU A 690 12.83 24.63 -5.54
CA LEU A 690 14.02 23.84 -5.27
C LEU A 690 15.08 24.62 -4.47
N ASP A 691 15.37 25.85 -4.88
CA ASP A 691 16.45 26.67 -4.33
C ASP A 691 16.02 27.50 -3.11
N ARG A 692 14.88 28.20 -3.18
CA ARG A 692 14.43 29.16 -2.16
C ARG A 692 13.63 28.51 -1.05
N GLU A 693 12.65 27.69 -1.41
CA GLU A 693 11.86 26.91 -0.44
C GLU A 693 12.60 25.64 0.03
N LYS A 694 13.80 25.39 -0.53
CA LYS A 694 14.70 24.29 -0.16
C LYS A 694 14.10 22.89 -0.35
N TRP A 695 13.17 22.72 -1.29
CA TRP A 695 12.55 21.40 -1.54
C TRP A 695 13.56 20.34 -1.98
N ARG A 696 14.72 20.76 -2.50
CA ARG A 696 15.85 19.85 -2.80
C ARG A 696 16.35 19.09 -1.56
N GLU A 697 16.36 19.72 -0.38
CA GLU A 697 16.79 19.09 0.87
C GLU A 697 15.76 18.05 1.36
N LEU A 698 14.49 18.26 1.01
CA LEU A 698 13.36 17.41 1.38
C LEU A 698 13.18 16.22 0.41
N GLY A 699 13.85 16.26 -0.74
CA GLY A 699 13.65 15.32 -1.84
C GLY A 699 12.37 15.64 -2.62
N VAL A 700 12.48 15.65 -3.95
CA VAL A 700 11.43 16.11 -4.87
C VAL A 700 11.21 15.11 -5.99
N ILE A 701 9.94 14.86 -6.31
CA ILE A 701 9.55 14.27 -7.60
C ILE A 701 8.76 15.26 -8.44
N ILE A 702 9.13 15.37 -9.71
CA ILE A 702 8.56 16.28 -10.69
C ILE A 702 7.85 15.45 -11.75
N PHE A 703 6.52 15.59 -11.86
CA PHE A 703 5.70 14.87 -12.82
C PHE A 703 5.33 15.73 -14.03
N SER A 704 5.39 15.13 -15.22
CA SER A 704 4.77 15.65 -16.44
C SER A 704 4.03 14.53 -17.16
N GLN A 705 2.96 14.87 -17.88
CA GLN A 705 2.27 13.92 -18.75
C GLN A 705 3.12 13.56 -19.98
N TYR A 706 3.99 14.47 -20.40
CA TYR A 706 4.72 14.33 -21.66
C TYR A 706 6.19 14.01 -21.42
N TYR A 707 6.68 13.00 -22.14
CA TYR A 707 8.08 12.55 -22.03
C TYR A 707 9.09 13.64 -22.37
N ASP A 708 8.82 14.44 -23.40
CA ASP A 708 9.76 15.48 -23.84
C ASP A 708 9.82 16.67 -22.86
N THR A 709 8.70 17.05 -22.24
CA THR A 709 8.71 18.00 -21.11
C THR A 709 9.52 17.43 -19.94
N ALA A 710 9.25 16.18 -19.52
CA ALA A 710 9.97 15.54 -18.42
C ALA A 710 11.49 15.45 -18.72
N LYS A 711 11.85 15.05 -19.93
CA LYS A 711 13.25 14.97 -20.35
C LYS A 711 13.92 16.34 -20.36
N TRP A 712 13.26 17.34 -20.93
CA TRP A 712 13.79 18.70 -20.99
C TRP A 712 14.02 19.28 -19.60
N VAL A 713 13.06 19.14 -18.68
CA VAL A 713 13.23 19.56 -17.28
C VAL A 713 14.39 18.83 -16.61
N ALA A 714 14.53 17.52 -16.83
CA ALA A 714 15.67 16.76 -16.28
C ALA A 714 17.02 17.26 -16.85
N ASP A 715 17.08 17.53 -18.15
CA ASP A 715 18.28 18.05 -18.83
C ASP A 715 18.68 19.43 -18.25
N GLU A 716 17.72 20.35 -18.07
CA GLU A 716 17.95 21.70 -17.49
C GLU A 716 18.38 21.65 -16.02
N LEU A 717 17.72 20.81 -15.21
CA LEU A 717 18.09 20.64 -13.80
C LEU A 717 19.47 20.00 -13.67
N ALA A 718 19.84 19.06 -14.54
CA ALA A 718 21.15 18.43 -14.54
C ALA A 718 22.26 19.42 -14.92
N ALA A 719 22.00 20.33 -15.85
CA ALA A 719 22.93 21.41 -16.20
C ALA A 719 23.13 22.39 -15.03
N ARG A 720 22.06 22.68 -14.27
CA ARG A 720 22.10 23.61 -13.12
C ARG A 720 22.73 23.01 -11.86
N TYR A 721 22.52 21.70 -11.61
CA TYR A 721 23.01 21.01 -10.42
C TYR A 721 23.97 19.86 -10.80
N PRO A 722 25.17 20.15 -11.31
CA PRO A 722 26.09 19.11 -11.80
C PRO A 722 26.58 18.15 -10.69
N ASP A 723 26.57 18.60 -9.43
CA ASP A 723 27.02 17.80 -8.28
C ASP A 723 25.95 16.85 -7.72
N GLU A 724 24.68 17.03 -8.09
CA GLU A 724 23.56 16.20 -7.63
C GLU A 724 23.24 15.12 -8.66
N ALA A 725 22.87 13.92 -8.19
CA ALA A 725 22.35 12.87 -9.06
C ALA A 725 20.87 13.12 -9.36
N ILE A 726 20.51 13.21 -10.64
CA ILE A 726 19.14 13.44 -11.10
C ILE A 726 18.66 12.24 -11.90
N GLY A 727 17.51 11.69 -11.55
CA GLY A 727 16.88 10.60 -12.29
C GLY A 727 15.78 11.09 -13.22
N LEU A 728 15.72 10.55 -14.44
CA LEU A 728 14.56 10.63 -15.33
C LEU A 728 13.91 9.24 -15.40
N TYR A 729 12.70 9.12 -14.88
CA TYR A 729 11.90 7.91 -14.91
C TYR A 729 10.85 8.01 -16.02
N ALA A 730 11.01 7.22 -17.08
CA ALA A 730 10.13 7.25 -18.25
C ALA A 730 9.81 5.85 -18.78
N GLY A 731 9.09 5.77 -19.91
CA GLY A 731 8.84 4.56 -20.72
C GLY A 731 10.02 3.57 -20.84
N ALA A 732 9.76 2.31 -21.20
CA ALA A 732 10.81 1.30 -21.37
C ALA A 732 11.94 1.81 -22.30
N GLY A 733 13.19 1.76 -21.85
CA GLY A 733 14.37 2.25 -22.59
C GLY A 733 14.53 3.78 -22.66
N ARG A 734 13.64 4.56 -22.03
CA ARG A 734 13.69 6.04 -22.03
C ARG A 734 14.19 6.64 -20.70
N SER A 735 14.40 5.82 -19.67
CA SER A 735 14.90 6.26 -18.35
C SER A 735 16.39 6.59 -18.37
N ARG A 736 16.80 7.60 -17.60
CA ARG A 736 18.18 8.10 -17.59
C ARG A 736 18.62 8.52 -16.19
N LEU A 737 19.92 8.45 -15.93
CA LEU A 737 20.60 9.02 -14.77
C LEU A 737 21.54 10.13 -15.26
N TYR A 738 21.52 11.26 -14.58
CA TYR A 738 22.36 12.42 -14.84
C TYR A 738 23.26 12.70 -13.63
N GLN A 739 24.55 12.90 -13.87
CA GLN A 739 25.50 13.30 -12.82
C GLN A 739 26.76 13.90 -13.47
N ARG A 740 27.28 15.01 -12.93
CA ARG A 740 28.52 15.66 -13.37
C ARG A 740 28.58 15.98 -14.88
N GLY A 741 27.43 16.31 -15.47
CA GLY A 741 27.31 16.62 -16.90
C GLY A 741 27.24 15.40 -17.81
N ASP A 742 27.41 14.19 -17.27
CA ASP A 742 27.18 12.95 -18.01
C ASP A 742 25.73 12.48 -17.86
N SER A 743 25.26 11.74 -18.86
CA SER A 743 23.96 11.07 -18.81
C SER A 743 24.05 9.64 -19.33
N VAL A 744 23.45 8.71 -18.61
CA VAL A 744 23.47 7.28 -18.95
C VAL A 744 22.05 6.74 -18.93
N THR A 745 21.71 5.92 -19.93
CA THR A 745 20.45 5.17 -19.91
C THR A 745 20.53 4.11 -18.82
N CYS A 746 19.54 4.08 -17.94
CA CYS A 746 19.53 3.17 -16.79
C CYS A 746 18.20 2.42 -16.70
N GLU A 747 18.25 1.23 -16.14
CA GLU A 747 17.05 0.47 -15.83
C GLU A 747 16.23 1.17 -14.74
N ARG A 748 14.90 1.02 -14.82
CA ARG A 748 13.97 1.67 -13.89
C ARG A 748 14.24 1.25 -12.44
N GLU A 749 14.47 -0.04 -12.19
CA GLU A 749 14.74 -0.59 -10.86
C GLU A 749 15.99 0.02 -10.21
N THR A 750 17.03 0.32 -10.99
CA THR A 750 18.23 0.99 -10.48
C THR A 750 17.89 2.37 -9.92
N LEU A 751 17.10 3.17 -10.65
CA LEU A 751 16.65 4.48 -10.16
C LEU A 751 15.79 4.35 -8.89
N LYS A 752 14.95 3.31 -8.78
CA LYS A 752 14.14 3.07 -7.57
C LYS A 752 15.03 2.84 -6.35
N LYS A 753 16.03 1.96 -6.51
CA LYS A 753 16.98 1.63 -5.45
C LYS A 753 17.76 2.85 -4.99
N MET A 754 18.29 3.64 -5.93
CA MET A 754 19.03 4.87 -5.63
C MET A 754 18.18 5.92 -4.88
N VAL A 755 16.88 6.04 -5.19
CA VAL A 755 15.97 6.91 -4.43
C VAL A 755 15.69 6.36 -3.02
N ALA A 756 15.51 5.04 -2.89
CA ALA A 756 15.30 4.39 -1.59
C ALA A 756 16.53 4.52 -0.68
N GLU A 757 17.74 4.51 -1.26
CA GLU A 757 19.02 4.67 -0.57
C GLU A 757 19.40 6.15 -0.36
N HIS A 758 18.54 7.11 -0.75
CA HIS A 758 18.76 8.56 -0.67
C HIS A 758 19.96 9.08 -1.50
N GLU A 759 20.36 8.34 -2.54
CA GLU A 759 21.40 8.77 -3.48
C GLU A 759 20.87 9.78 -4.51
N ILE A 760 19.59 9.65 -4.90
CA ILE A 760 18.89 10.59 -5.77
C ILE A 760 17.88 11.38 -4.93
N ARG A 761 17.98 12.71 -4.97
CA ARG A 761 17.02 13.62 -4.32
C ARG A 761 16.07 14.31 -5.29
N ILE A 762 16.43 14.37 -6.58
CA ILE A 762 15.61 14.98 -7.63
C ILE A 762 15.26 13.89 -8.65
N MET A 763 13.98 13.58 -8.75
CA MET A 763 13.46 12.63 -9.74
C MET A 763 12.47 13.35 -10.66
N VAL A 764 12.64 13.23 -11.96
CA VAL A 764 11.67 13.69 -12.96
C VAL A 764 10.99 12.47 -13.58
N ALA A 765 9.68 12.49 -13.71
CA ALA A 765 8.90 11.32 -14.06
C ALA A 765 7.76 11.64 -15.05
N THR A 766 7.50 10.69 -15.96
CA THR A 766 6.28 10.70 -16.79
C THR A 766 5.12 10.00 -16.07
N ASP A 767 3.89 10.09 -16.57
CA ASP A 767 2.74 9.36 -16.02
C ASP A 767 2.91 7.82 -16.07
N ALA A 768 3.75 7.29 -16.96
CA ALA A 768 4.20 5.90 -16.89
C ALA A 768 4.91 5.50 -15.57
N ALA A 769 5.27 6.46 -14.70
CA ALA A 769 5.80 6.25 -13.35
C ALA A 769 4.72 6.24 -12.26
N CYS A 770 3.49 6.65 -12.60
CA CYS A 770 2.33 6.67 -11.70
C CYS A 770 1.86 5.26 -11.34
N GLU A 771 2.36 4.22 -12.02
CA GLU A 771 2.20 2.81 -11.67
C GLU A 771 3.55 2.23 -11.20
N GLY A 772 3.54 1.57 -10.03
CA GLY A 772 4.64 0.72 -9.53
C GLY A 772 5.96 1.31 -9.02
N LEU A 773 5.98 2.59 -8.66
CA LEU A 773 7.11 3.24 -7.97
C LEU A 773 6.78 3.51 -6.49
N ASN A 774 7.70 3.22 -5.57
CA ASN A 774 7.54 3.48 -4.12
C ASN A 774 8.56 4.56 -3.69
N LEU A 775 8.13 5.82 -3.51
CA LEU A 775 9.01 7.00 -3.33
C LEU A 775 8.85 7.67 -1.97
N GLN A 776 8.60 6.86 -0.95
CA GLN A 776 8.28 7.31 0.39
C GLN A 776 9.42 8.15 1.04
N THR A 777 10.63 8.07 0.47
CA THR A 777 11.80 8.85 0.89
C THR A 777 11.77 10.30 0.42
N LEU A 778 10.98 10.64 -0.61
CA LEU A 778 10.81 12.00 -1.09
C LEU A 778 9.73 12.71 -0.26
N GLY A 779 9.93 13.99 0.02
CA GLY A 779 9.04 14.79 0.86
C GLY A 779 8.18 15.78 0.09
N THR A 780 8.43 16.00 -1.21
CA THR A 780 7.77 17.02 -2.01
C THR A 780 7.43 16.53 -3.43
N LEU A 781 6.35 17.05 -3.99
CA LEU A 781 5.83 16.71 -5.32
C LEU A 781 5.60 17.97 -6.13
N ILE A 782 6.03 18.00 -7.39
CA ILE A 782 5.71 19.07 -8.34
C ILE A 782 4.99 18.47 -9.55
N ASN A 783 3.77 18.92 -9.81
CA ASN A 783 3.08 18.66 -11.06
C ASN A 783 3.38 19.82 -12.02
N ILE A 784 4.20 19.55 -13.04
CA ILE A 784 4.37 20.48 -14.17
C ILE A 784 3.03 20.61 -14.88
N ASP A 785 2.36 19.47 -15.10
CA ASP A 785 1.08 19.39 -15.80
C ASP A 785 0.05 18.73 -14.91
N LEU A 786 -1.07 19.40 -14.69
CA LEU A 786 -2.20 18.82 -13.98
C LEU A 786 -2.91 17.81 -14.88
N PRO A 787 -3.04 16.53 -14.46
CA PRO A 787 -3.90 15.60 -15.16
C PRO A 787 -5.35 16.06 -14.99
N TRP A 788 -6.10 16.06 -16.09
CA TRP A 788 -7.53 16.34 -16.07
C TRP A 788 -8.33 15.21 -15.40
N ASN A 789 -7.69 14.07 -15.15
CA ASN A 789 -8.19 12.96 -14.37
C ASN A 789 -7.74 13.12 -12.90
N PRO A 790 -8.66 13.41 -11.95
CA PRO A 790 -8.37 13.55 -10.52
C PRO A 790 -7.76 12.28 -9.89
N THR A 791 -8.17 11.09 -10.33
CA THR A 791 -7.57 9.83 -9.90
C THR A 791 -6.08 9.76 -10.23
N ARG A 792 -5.65 10.26 -11.39
CA ARG A 792 -4.22 10.31 -11.74
C ARG A 792 -3.46 11.23 -10.77
N LEU A 793 -4.04 12.35 -10.38
CA LEU A 793 -3.44 13.24 -9.39
C LEU A 793 -3.35 12.58 -8.01
N GLU A 794 -4.39 11.86 -7.59
CA GLU A 794 -4.39 11.06 -6.37
C GLU A 794 -3.36 9.92 -6.43
N GLN A 795 -3.23 9.25 -7.57
CA GLN A 795 -2.21 8.21 -7.79
C GLN A 795 -0.79 8.78 -7.69
N ARG A 796 -0.54 9.99 -8.23
CA ARG A 796 0.74 10.71 -8.11
C ARG A 796 1.07 11.02 -6.65
N ILE A 797 0.13 11.64 -5.94
CA ILE A 797 0.31 11.96 -4.51
C ILE A 797 0.46 10.70 -3.67
N GLY A 798 -0.30 9.67 -4.02
CA GLY A 798 -0.29 8.35 -3.42
C GLY A 798 1.05 7.63 -3.60
N ARG A 799 2.01 8.13 -4.39
CA ARG A 799 3.40 7.63 -4.43
C ARG A 799 4.25 8.11 -3.25
N ILE A 800 3.90 9.26 -2.68
CA ILE A 800 4.60 9.90 -1.55
C ILE A 800 3.79 9.77 -0.25
N LYS A 801 2.47 9.99 -0.30
CA LYS A 801 1.50 9.88 0.81
C LYS A 801 1.19 8.40 1.13
N ARG A 802 2.21 7.60 1.46
CA ARG A 802 2.08 6.17 1.84
C ARG A 802 2.45 5.91 3.28
N PHE A 803 2.05 4.75 3.78
CA PHE A 803 2.59 4.18 5.01
C PHE A 803 4.13 4.12 4.93
N GLY A 804 4.81 4.71 5.91
CA GLY A 804 6.28 4.85 5.94
C GLY A 804 6.80 6.26 5.64
N GLN A 805 5.94 7.20 5.23
CA GLN A 805 6.30 8.62 5.12
C GLN A 805 6.70 9.18 6.49
N LYS A 806 7.87 9.82 6.56
CA LYS A 806 8.46 10.34 7.81
C LYS A 806 7.89 11.70 8.19
N ARG A 807 7.44 12.48 7.20
CA ARG A 807 6.89 13.82 7.41
C ARG A 807 5.40 13.74 7.74
N GLU A 808 4.97 14.56 8.70
CA GLU A 808 3.56 14.73 9.02
C GLU A 808 2.79 15.39 7.87
N THR A 809 3.48 16.19 7.04
CA THR A 809 2.93 16.80 5.83
C THR A 809 3.83 16.60 4.61
N VAL A 810 3.20 16.41 3.45
CA VAL A 810 3.85 16.39 2.13
C VAL A 810 3.49 17.66 1.38
N ASP A 811 4.47 18.31 0.78
CA ASP A 811 4.24 19.51 -0.04
C ASP A 811 3.94 19.10 -1.49
N MET A 812 2.83 19.57 -2.06
CA MET A 812 2.46 19.35 -3.46
C MET A 812 2.29 20.68 -4.19
N LEU A 813 3.14 20.95 -5.16
CA LEU A 813 3.02 22.11 -6.06
C LEU A 813 2.31 21.73 -7.36
N ASN A 814 1.23 22.44 -7.66
CA ASN A 814 0.52 22.32 -8.94
C ASN A 814 0.78 23.57 -9.79
N LEU A 815 1.46 23.38 -10.93
CA LEU A 815 1.79 24.48 -11.83
C LEU A 815 0.76 24.65 -12.93
N VAL A 816 0.23 25.86 -13.04
CA VAL A 816 -0.83 26.22 -13.98
C VAL A 816 -0.55 27.61 -14.50
N ASN A 817 -0.77 27.87 -15.79
CA ASN A 817 -0.49 29.16 -16.41
C ASN A 817 -1.71 30.08 -16.36
N GLU A 818 -1.52 31.34 -16.02
CA GLU A 818 -2.56 32.38 -15.99
C GLU A 818 -3.19 32.58 -17.38
N GLN A 819 -4.51 32.82 -17.42
CA GLN A 819 -5.35 33.05 -18.61
C GLN A 819 -5.46 31.85 -19.56
N THR A 820 -5.28 30.64 -19.04
CA THR A 820 -5.41 29.38 -19.81
C THR A 820 -6.63 28.57 -19.37
N VAL A 821 -6.98 27.53 -20.14
CA VAL A 821 -8.04 26.58 -19.71
C VAL A 821 -7.64 25.87 -18.41
N ASP A 822 -6.35 25.58 -18.23
CA ASP A 822 -5.86 24.87 -17.05
C ASP A 822 -6.10 25.66 -15.75
N GLU A 823 -6.04 27.00 -15.79
CA GLU A 823 -6.35 27.86 -14.64
C GLU A 823 -7.77 27.65 -14.14
N LYS A 824 -8.74 27.66 -15.06
CA LYS A 824 -10.15 27.48 -14.73
C LYS A 824 -10.42 26.09 -14.15
N ILE A 825 -9.80 25.06 -14.72
CA ILE A 825 -9.90 23.69 -14.21
C ILE A 825 -9.30 23.61 -12.80
N TYR A 826 -8.13 24.21 -12.61
CA TYR A 826 -7.44 24.17 -11.32
C TYR A 826 -8.17 24.94 -10.22
N GLU A 827 -8.74 26.12 -10.50
CA GLU A 827 -9.54 26.86 -9.53
C GLU A 827 -10.63 25.98 -8.92
N ARG A 828 -11.39 25.28 -9.78
CA ARG A 828 -12.47 24.37 -9.38
C ARG A 828 -11.97 23.17 -8.60
N LEU A 829 -10.88 22.54 -9.05
CA LEU A 829 -10.26 21.43 -8.33
C LEU A 829 -9.71 21.87 -6.97
N SER A 830 -9.11 23.05 -6.89
CA SER A 830 -8.43 23.57 -5.71
C SER A 830 -9.38 24.00 -4.59
N GLU A 831 -10.59 24.48 -4.93
CA GLU A 831 -11.63 24.76 -3.93
C GLU A 831 -12.01 23.51 -3.13
N ARG A 832 -11.97 22.35 -3.80
CA ARG A 832 -12.29 21.05 -3.21
C ARG A 832 -11.06 20.41 -2.54
N MET A 833 -9.84 20.71 -2.96
CA MET A 833 -8.58 20.29 -2.29
C MET A 833 -8.24 21.09 -1.02
N ARG A 834 -9.04 22.09 -0.62
CA ARG A 834 -8.71 22.97 0.54
C ARG A 834 -8.50 22.20 1.85
N ASN A 835 -9.09 21.02 1.99
CA ASN A 835 -8.85 20.22 3.17
C ASN A 835 -7.52 19.47 3.03
N ARG A 836 -6.52 19.88 3.83
CA ARG A 836 -5.18 19.26 3.92
C ARG A 836 -5.22 17.73 4.04
N TYR A 837 -6.28 17.16 4.62
CA TYR A 837 -6.40 15.72 4.86
C TYR A 837 -7.31 14.99 3.87
N ASP A 838 -8.19 15.71 3.15
CA ASP A 838 -9.21 15.15 2.26
C ASP A 838 -9.15 15.84 0.90
N LEU A 839 -8.47 15.20 -0.06
CA LEU A 839 -8.11 15.83 -1.33
C LEU A 839 -9.05 15.45 -2.49
N PHE A 840 -9.48 14.19 -2.60
CA PHE A 840 -10.12 13.69 -3.83
C PHE A 840 -11.24 12.66 -3.65
N GLY A 841 -11.63 12.29 -2.42
CA GLY A 841 -12.57 11.17 -2.17
C GLY A 841 -14.00 11.33 -2.71
N SER A 842 -14.28 12.41 -3.45
CA SER A 842 -15.57 12.69 -4.07
C SER A 842 -15.50 13.08 -5.55
N VAL A 843 -14.31 13.20 -6.16
CA VAL A 843 -14.20 13.79 -7.52
C VAL A 843 -14.25 12.69 -8.60
N PRO A 844 -14.96 12.90 -9.74
CA PRO A 844 -15.02 11.92 -10.83
C PRO A 844 -13.65 11.53 -11.38
N ASP A 845 -13.48 10.25 -11.71
CA ASP A 845 -12.22 9.74 -12.26
C ASP A 845 -11.89 10.29 -13.66
N THR A 846 -12.87 10.73 -14.46
CA THR A 846 -12.60 11.27 -15.79
C THR A 846 -13.46 12.49 -16.09
N ILE A 847 -12.80 13.60 -16.44
CA ILE A 847 -13.46 14.76 -17.04
C ILE A 847 -13.68 14.42 -18.52
N LYS A 848 -14.93 14.23 -18.94
CA LYS A 848 -15.26 13.93 -20.34
C LYS A 848 -15.00 15.14 -21.23
N ASP A 849 -14.54 14.92 -22.46
CA ASP A 849 -14.29 15.99 -23.44
C ASP A 849 -15.53 16.88 -23.66
N GLU A 850 -16.74 16.29 -23.63
CA GLU A 850 -18.02 17.01 -23.73
C GLU A 850 -18.27 18.01 -22.59
N TRP A 851 -17.59 17.86 -21.45
CA TRP A 851 -17.66 18.81 -20.33
C TRP A 851 -16.73 20.01 -20.54
N ILE A 852 -15.69 19.83 -21.35
CA ILE A 852 -14.67 20.83 -21.65
C ILE A 852 -15.16 21.79 -22.74
N GLU A 853 -16.01 21.31 -23.65
CA GLU A 853 -16.59 22.12 -24.72
C GLU A 853 -17.45 23.29 -24.21
N ASP A 854 -17.98 23.18 -22.99
CA ASP A 854 -18.84 24.20 -22.38
C ASP A 854 -18.39 24.55 -20.95
N ILE A 855 -17.30 25.32 -20.89
CA ILE A 855 -16.57 25.75 -19.67
C ILE A 855 -17.51 26.36 -18.61
N GLU A 856 -18.63 26.95 -19.00
CA GLU A 856 -19.60 27.57 -18.10
C GLU A 856 -20.42 26.52 -17.33
N THR A 857 -20.67 25.34 -17.93
CA THR A 857 -21.48 24.25 -17.33
C THR A 857 -20.63 23.19 -16.62
N LEU A 858 -19.30 23.23 -16.76
CA LEU A 858 -18.38 22.26 -16.16
C LEU A 858 -18.53 22.17 -14.63
N GLY A 859 -18.75 23.31 -13.98
CA GLY A 859 -18.97 23.38 -12.52
C GLY A 859 -20.25 22.67 -12.09
N GLU A 860 -21.35 22.94 -12.78
CA GLU A 860 -22.67 22.34 -12.50
C GLU A 860 -22.63 20.81 -12.72
N LYS A 861 -22.03 20.35 -13.82
CA LYS A 861 -21.84 18.92 -14.11
C LYS A 861 -20.94 18.22 -13.07
N MET A 862 -19.90 18.90 -12.61
CA MET A 862 -19.03 18.42 -11.52
C MET A 862 -19.75 18.41 -10.17
N ASP A 863 -20.71 19.29 -9.91
CA ASP A 863 -21.50 19.27 -8.67
C ASP A 863 -22.58 18.18 -8.72
N GLU A 864 -23.25 18.00 -9.86
CA GLU A 864 -24.23 16.93 -10.10
C GLU A 864 -23.63 15.53 -9.91
N PHE A 865 -22.46 15.26 -10.50
CA PHE A 865 -21.78 13.96 -10.35
C PHE A 865 -21.42 13.67 -8.88
N ILE A 866 -20.94 14.68 -8.15
CA ILE A 866 -20.54 14.51 -6.75
C ILE A 866 -21.75 14.32 -5.84
N ASN A 867 -22.82 15.07 -6.06
CA ASN A 867 -24.04 14.92 -5.28
C ASN A 867 -24.65 13.52 -5.51
N ALA A 868 -24.61 12.99 -6.74
CA ALA A 868 -24.99 11.61 -7.02
C ALA A 868 -24.09 10.57 -6.31
N GLN A 869 -22.79 10.86 -6.11
CA GLN A 869 -21.90 9.97 -5.34
C GLN A 869 -22.06 10.07 -3.82
N LYS A 870 -22.43 11.25 -3.28
CA LYS A 870 -22.66 11.44 -1.85
C LYS A 870 -23.86 10.64 -1.32
N GLU A 871 -24.78 10.23 -2.19
CA GLU A 871 -25.98 9.48 -1.81
C GLU A 871 -25.74 7.97 -1.60
N ALA A 872 -24.56 7.41 -1.92
CA ALA A 872 -24.30 5.97 -1.74
C ALA A 872 -23.54 5.62 -0.44
N THR A 873 -24.24 5.48 0.69
CA THR A 873 -23.64 5.20 2.02
C THR A 873 -23.93 3.80 2.57
N GLY A 874 -24.07 2.80 1.69
CA GLY A 874 -24.22 1.38 2.08
C GLY A 874 -22.89 0.66 2.41
N PHE A 875 -21.82 0.97 1.68
CA PHE A 875 -20.54 0.25 1.78
C PHE A 875 -19.74 0.58 3.05
N ASP A 876 -19.77 1.84 3.50
CA ASP A 876 -18.96 2.31 4.64
C ASP A 876 -19.41 1.70 5.98
N LEU A 877 -20.68 1.28 6.11
CA LEU A 877 -21.28 0.84 7.39
C LEU A 877 -20.87 -0.58 7.82
N ARG A 878 -20.53 -1.47 6.87
CA ARG A 878 -20.29 -2.89 7.19
C ARG A 878 -18.82 -3.19 7.49
N TYR A 879 -17.90 -2.43 6.90
CA TYR A 879 -16.49 -2.77 6.95
C TYR A 879 -15.74 -2.27 8.17
N THR A 880 -16.34 -1.41 9.00
CA THR A 880 -15.79 -1.02 10.31
C THR A 880 -15.56 -2.24 11.22
N GLY A 881 -16.38 -3.30 11.10
CA GLY A 881 -16.22 -4.53 11.89
C GLY A 881 -15.04 -5.43 11.47
N THR A 882 -14.50 -5.26 10.26
CA THR A 882 -13.29 -5.98 9.78
C THR A 882 -12.00 -5.15 9.91
N MET A 883 -12.12 -3.93 10.45
CA MET A 883 -10.97 -3.05 10.73
C MET A 883 -10.32 -3.39 12.07
N GLU A 884 -11.01 -4.12 12.95
CA GLU A 884 -10.42 -4.58 14.20
C GLU A 884 -9.30 -5.58 13.90
N PRO A 885 -8.11 -5.41 14.51
CA PRO A 885 -7.05 -6.39 14.38
C PRO A 885 -7.59 -7.77 14.81
N PRO A 886 -7.19 -8.86 14.11
CA PRO A 886 -7.60 -10.20 14.50
C PRO A 886 -7.32 -10.43 16.00
N GLU A 887 -8.16 -11.22 16.66
CA GLU A 887 -8.01 -11.51 18.11
C GLU A 887 -6.60 -12.01 18.45
N LYS A 888 -5.95 -12.70 17.50
CA LYS A 888 -4.53 -13.07 17.51
C LYS A 888 -3.72 -12.16 16.57
N ASP A 889 -2.82 -11.34 17.11
CA ASP A 889 -1.82 -10.63 16.31
C ASP A 889 -0.87 -11.66 15.70
N TRP A 890 -0.74 -11.68 14.37
CA TRP A 890 0.13 -12.63 13.67
C TRP A 890 1.58 -12.57 14.16
N ARG A 891 2.02 -11.42 14.70
CA ARG A 891 3.36 -11.25 15.30
C ARG A 891 3.61 -12.15 16.52
N ASP A 892 2.55 -12.60 17.19
CA ASP A 892 2.63 -13.46 18.36
C ASP A 892 2.67 -14.96 17.97
N CYS A 893 2.54 -15.28 16.68
CA CYS A 893 2.65 -16.65 16.17
C CYS A 893 4.06 -17.21 16.43
N SER A 894 4.11 -18.31 17.20
CA SER A 894 5.35 -19.01 17.53
C SER A 894 5.55 -20.30 16.74
N GLU A 895 4.50 -20.74 16.03
CA GLU A 895 4.55 -21.86 15.12
C GLU A 895 5.01 -21.37 13.75
N VAL A 896 6.00 -22.05 13.18
CA VAL A 896 6.59 -21.68 11.90
C VAL A 896 6.49 -22.87 10.97
N LEU A 897 5.83 -22.69 9.84
CA LEU A 897 5.72 -23.74 8.83
C LEU A 897 7.11 -24.13 8.34
N SER A 898 7.38 -25.43 8.25
CA SER A 898 8.68 -25.92 7.79
C SER A 898 9.04 -25.34 6.42
N ARG A 899 10.28 -24.83 6.29
CA ARG A 899 10.77 -24.27 5.02
C ARG A 899 10.74 -25.29 3.90
N ARG A 900 10.95 -26.57 4.21
CA ARG A 900 10.90 -27.64 3.23
C ARG A 900 9.50 -27.80 2.68
N ASP A 901 8.50 -27.88 3.56
CA ASP A 901 7.09 -27.99 3.15
C ASP A 901 6.67 -26.76 2.36
N PHE A 902 6.95 -25.57 2.88
CA PHE A 902 6.64 -24.32 2.18
C PHE A 902 7.29 -24.27 0.78
N ALA A 903 8.57 -24.60 0.67
CA ALA A 903 9.26 -24.63 -0.62
C ALA A 903 8.63 -25.65 -1.58
N VAL A 904 8.34 -26.87 -1.12
CA VAL A 904 7.69 -27.90 -1.95
C VAL A 904 6.30 -27.45 -2.39
N LEU A 905 5.51 -26.88 -1.49
CA LEU A 905 4.15 -26.39 -1.75
C LEU A 905 4.17 -25.28 -2.81
N MET A 906 5.16 -24.39 -2.79
CA MET A 906 5.20 -23.22 -3.70
C MET A 906 6.01 -23.43 -4.99
N THR A 907 6.92 -24.42 -5.03
CA THR A 907 7.73 -24.73 -6.23
C THR A 907 7.13 -25.84 -7.11
N THR A 908 5.91 -26.29 -6.82
CA THR A 908 5.23 -27.26 -7.66
C THR A 908 4.76 -26.62 -8.96
N ALA A 909 5.16 -27.19 -10.09
CA ALA A 909 4.76 -26.73 -11.43
C ALA A 909 3.26 -26.92 -11.70
N TRP A 910 2.74 -26.15 -12.65
CA TRP A 910 1.38 -26.34 -13.17
C TRP A 910 1.27 -27.70 -13.85
N THR A 911 0.35 -28.52 -13.35
CA THR A 911 -0.06 -29.76 -14.01
C THR A 911 -1.21 -29.46 -14.96
N GLY A 912 -1.07 -29.90 -16.22
CA GLY A 912 -2.07 -29.71 -17.27
C GLY A 912 -3.30 -30.60 -17.13
#